data_AF-A0A352N6Q4-F1
#
_entry.id   AF-A0A352N6Q4-F1
#
_cell.length_a   1.000
_cell.length_b   1.000
_cell.length_c   1.000
_cell.angle_alpha   90.00
_cell.angle_beta   90.00
_cell.angle_gamma   90.00
#
_symmetry.space_group_name_H-M   'P 1'
#
loop_
_entity.id
_entity.type
_entity.pdbx_description
1 polymer ?
#
loop_
_entity_poly.entity_id
_entity_poly.type
_entity_poly.pdbx_seq_one_letter_code
_entity_poly.pdbx_strand_id
1 'polypeptide(L)'
;MPLISNVGKRSPRVRILLGSLYLILCIGGLTMLYPFALMVANSITSYADYHEFKLVPRYLYSGKMLFKKYICDKTRTNFLGYEYGYPWYHPVDIKVDAEVVDVQKSELDREKTNSSGKTVYRKKVMRLDDPLGAYYGKNQDELERIVSDWKEFFSKCPDLYKFSYFTDAGGWEYTILDLRMEYRLWLERKYKTVDAMNKAYTDNAEQFKQISPPVEDPMRQRWVLPLDKKYLDWIEFKKTLPFYQVRVVSAELAFQKFLVEKYPFIADLSKASGINLEKHSDLTLSRAYRDHLLPQKTITEFVKKKCPVIFLEISQDSEAKFRSFIDDKYKNFSAELREQKRKIKFSRICPMDTDYSGQANEWIEFMEKDVPLSDIGFRDPTLMYQNFLIAKFGTVEKLNAQYGLDYRDFADIRIPAPWIDTYAFREHKSSLFWKYLTGNYTMVFNVIAVHGKALSNTLIFICLSILCALTINPLAAYALSRYKLRYTNKILLFLLATMAFPHSVGMIPSFLLLKDLGLLNTFAALVLPGLANGYSIFLLKGFFDSLPSELYEASLIDGASELMIFWKMALPMTKPILAIMALGAFTHAYSAFMFAFLTCQDPQMWTLMVFLYEFQQNYANYMVMASLVISAVPTLIVFVFCQNIIMRGIVVPSFK
;
A
#
# COMPACT_ATOMS: atom_id res chain seq x y z
N MET A 1 -46.44 -3.20 27.95
CA MET A 1 -47.21 -1.96 27.66
C MET A 1 -46.39 -1.05 26.77
N PRO A 2 -46.91 -0.49 25.67
CA PRO A 2 -46.22 0.64 25.04
C PRO A 2 -46.12 1.77 26.08
N LEU A 3 -44.93 2.36 26.24
CA LEU A 3 -44.68 3.46 27.18
C LEU A 3 -45.66 4.65 27.01
N ILE A 4 -46.31 4.75 25.84
CA ILE A 4 -47.31 5.77 25.50
C ILE A 4 -48.56 5.08 24.96
N SER A 5 -49.71 5.34 25.58
CA SER A 5 -51.01 4.81 25.14
C SER A 5 -51.38 5.30 23.72
N ASN A 6 -52.15 4.51 22.97
CA ASN A 6 -52.58 4.88 21.62
C ASN A 6 -53.42 6.18 21.59
N VAL A 7 -54.08 6.51 22.70
CA VAL A 7 -54.83 7.76 22.88
C VAL A 7 -53.87 8.95 23.12
N GLY A 8 -52.82 8.76 23.92
CA GLY A 8 -51.81 9.79 24.21
C GLY A 8 -51.01 10.26 22.98
N LYS A 9 -50.81 9.38 21.98
CA LYS A 9 -50.12 9.71 20.71
C LYS A 9 -50.82 10.79 19.86
N ARG A 10 -52.10 11.10 20.13
CA ARG A 10 -52.85 12.15 19.39
C ARG A 10 -52.64 13.56 19.95
N SER A 11 -52.08 13.72 21.15
CA SER A 11 -51.80 15.03 21.74
C SER A 11 -50.69 15.76 20.97
N PRO A 12 -50.84 17.05 20.64
CA PRO A 12 -49.82 17.82 19.93
C PRO A 12 -48.48 17.85 20.68
N ARG A 13 -48.49 17.90 22.02
CA ARG A 13 -47.26 17.84 22.84
C ARG A 13 -46.51 16.52 22.67
N VAL A 14 -47.23 15.40 22.61
CA VAL A 14 -46.64 14.06 22.41
C VAL A 14 -46.13 13.89 20.99
N ARG A 15 -46.82 14.45 19.98
CA ARG A 15 -46.33 14.46 18.59
C ARG A 15 -45.05 15.28 18.43
N ILE A 16 -44.96 16.44 19.08
CA ILE A 16 -43.73 17.26 19.08
C ILE A 16 -42.58 16.48 19.74
N LEU A 17 -42.82 15.84 20.89
CA LEU A 17 -41.81 15.04 21.58
C LEU A 17 -41.35 13.81 20.77
N LEU A 18 -42.28 13.11 20.11
CA LEU A 18 -41.91 12.01 19.21
C LEU A 18 -41.17 12.53 17.97
N GLY A 19 -41.62 13.65 17.40
CA GLY A 19 -40.96 14.30 16.27
C GLY A 19 -39.53 14.74 16.60
N SER A 20 -39.30 15.33 17.77
CA SER A 20 -37.95 15.70 18.23
C SER A 20 -37.09 14.48 18.49
N LEU A 21 -37.64 13.41 19.07
CA LEU A 21 -36.93 12.16 19.29
C LEU A 21 -36.52 11.49 17.97
N TYR A 22 -37.41 11.43 16.98
CA TYR A 22 -37.06 10.93 15.64
C TYR A 22 -36.03 11.81 14.95
N LEU A 23 -36.15 13.14 15.05
CA LEU A 23 -35.17 14.06 14.48
C LEU A 23 -33.77 13.83 15.09
N ILE A 24 -33.68 13.71 16.42
CA ILE A 24 -32.42 13.42 17.13
C ILE A 24 -31.85 12.07 16.68
N LEU A 25 -32.68 11.03 16.57
CA LEU A 25 -32.24 9.72 16.09
C LEU A 25 -31.78 9.75 14.62
N CYS A 26 -32.46 10.49 13.75
CA CYS A 26 -32.06 10.66 12.35
C CYS A 26 -30.75 11.43 12.22
N ILE A 27 -30.58 12.51 12.99
CA ILE A 27 -29.32 13.27 13.04
C ILE A 27 -28.20 12.37 13.56
N GLY A 28 -28.43 11.62 14.64
CA GLY A 28 -27.48 10.65 15.17
C GLY A 28 -27.13 9.54 14.17
N GLY A 29 -28.08 9.09 13.36
CA GLY A 29 -27.82 8.16 12.26
C GLY A 29 -26.96 8.78 11.17
N LEU A 30 -27.26 10.01 10.75
CA LEU A 30 -26.49 10.74 9.73
C LEU A 30 -25.04 10.99 10.15
N THR A 31 -24.81 11.33 11.43
CA THR A 31 -23.45 11.55 11.95
C THR A 31 -22.61 10.28 11.98
N MET A 32 -23.23 9.09 12.00
CA MET A 32 -22.54 7.80 11.87
C MET A 32 -22.34 7.36 10.41
N LEU A 33 -23.30 7.67 9.53
CA LEU A 33 -23.24 7.30 8.11
C LEU A 33 -22.13 8.04 7.36
N TYR A 34 -21.90 9.32 7.65
CA TYR A 34 -20.89 10.11 6.94
C TYR A 34 -19.45 9.60 7.15
N PRO A 35 -18.96 9.37 8.40
CA PRO A 35 -17.65 8.76 8.62
C PRO A 35 -17.52 7.37 8.01
N PHE A 36 -18.58 6.55 8.06
CA PHE A 36 -18.58 5.23 7.44
C PHE A 36 -18.47 5.32 5.90
N ALA A 37 -19.22 6.23 5.27
CA ALA A 37 -19.14 6.45 3.83
C ALA A 37 -17.76 6.98 3.41
N LEU A 38 -17.13 7.86 4.21
CA LEU A 38 -15.75 8.28 4.00
C LEU A 38 -14.75 7.14 4.16
N MET A 39 -14.94 6.26 5.14
CA MET A 39 -14.11 5.07 5.33
C MET A 39 -14.20 4.14 4.10
N VAL A 40 -15.41 3.91 3.59
CA VAL A 40 -15.63 3.12 2.36
C VAL A 40 -15.01 3.82 1.16
N ALA A 41 -15.14 5.15 1.01
CA ALA A 41 -14.52 5.89 -0.08
C ALA A 41 -12.98 5.81 -0.02
N ASN A 42 -12.40 6.00 1.16
CA ASN A 42 -10.94 5.95 1.36
C ASN A 42 -10.36 4.53 1.32
N SER A 43 -11.19 3.50 1.45
CA SER A 43 -10.74 2.11 1.28
C SER A 43 -10.29 1.77 -0.14
N ILE A 44 -10.72 2.55 -1.13
CA ILE A 44 -10.39 2.38 -2.56
C ILE A 44 -9.49 3.51 -3.09
N THR A 45 -9.04 4.40 -2.20
CA THR A 45 -8.04 5.41 -2.53
C THR A 45 -6.63 4.84 -2.45
N SER A 46 -5.68 5.67 -2.83
CA SER A 46 -4.25 5.39 -2.89
C SER A 46 -3.53 6.61 -2.31
N TYR A 47 -2.20 6.56 -2.32
CA TYR A 47 -1.38 7.71 -1.99
C TYR A 47 -1.77 8.98 -2.77
N ALA A 48 -2.21 8.85 -4.03
CA ALA A 48 -2.54 9.98 -4.90
C ALA A 48 -3.81 10.77 -4.52
N ASP A 49 -4.78 10.13 -3.87
CA ASP A 49 -6.14 10.66 -3.68
C ASP A 49 -6.72 10.47 -2.27
N TYR A 50 -5.99 9.83 -1.34
CA TYR A 50 -6.43 9.63 0.04
C TYR A 50 -6.68 10.95 0.79
N HIS A 51 -5.91 12.00 0.51
CA HIS A 51 -6.03 13.30 1.18
C HIS A 51 -7.17 14.18 0.64
N GLU A 52 -7.93 13.75 -0.37
CA GLU A 52 -9.04 14.54 -0.91
C GLU A 52 -10.30 14.49 -0.03
N PHE A 53 -10.44 13.49 0.84
CA PHE A 53 -11.59 13.30 1.74
C PHE A 53 -12.96 13.43 1.06
N LYS A 54 -13.08 12.90 -0.17
CA LYS A 54 -14.34 12.92 -0.94
C LYS A 54 -15.12 11.63 -0.73
N LEU A 55 -16.45 11.76 -0.56
CA LEU A 55 -17.38 10.62 -0.50
C LEU A 55 -17.35 9.75 -1.77
N VAL A 56 -17.09 10.37 -2.92
CA VAL A 56 -16.93 9.67 -4.20
C VAL A 56 -15.55 10.03 -4.74
N PRO A 57 -14.58 9.11 -4.70
CA PRO A 57 -13.25 9.34 -5.25
C PRO A 57 -13.30 9.75 -6.72
N ARG A 58 -12.60 10.82 -7.10
CA ARG A 58 -12.73 11.42 -8.44
C ARG A 58 -12.32 10.48 -9.58
N TYR A 59 -11.42 9.54 -9.30
CA TYR A 59 -10.97 8.57 -10.29
C TYR A 59 -12.11 7.68 -10.81
N LEU A 60 -13.20 7.55 -10.06
CA LEU A 60 -14.35 6.73 -10.45
C LEU A 60 -15.08 7.29 -11.68
N TYR A 61 -15.05 8.61 -11.87
CA TYR A 61 -15.76 9.29 -12.96
C TYR A 61 -14.84 10.15 -13.85
N SER A 62 -13.57 10.34 -13.49
CA SER A 62 -12.59 11.09 -14.27
C SER A 62 -11.42 10.20 -14.69
N GLY A 63 -11.35 9.89 -16.00
CA GLY A 63 -10.21 9.18 -16.58
C GLY A 63 -8.88 9.91 -16.36
N LYS A 64 -8.92 11.25 -16.29
CA LYS A 64 -7.75 12.09 -15.98
C LYS A 64 -7.22 11.80 -14.57
N MET A 65 -8.13 11.71 -13.59
CA MET A 65 -7.76 11.40 -12.22
C MET A 65 -7.29 9.96 -12.07
N LEU A 66 -7.88 9.01 -12.81
CA LEU A 66 -7.40 7.64 -12.86
C LEU A 66 -5.98 7.54 -13.46
N PHE A 67 -5.67 8.31 -14.51
CA PHE A 67 -4.31 8.38 -15.05
C PHE A 67 -3.33 9.00 -14.06
N LYS A 68 -3.69 10.12 -13.43
CA LYS A 68 -2.90 10.75 -12.36
C LYS A 68 -2.56 9.74 -11.27
N LYS A 69 -3.57 9.02 -10.79
CA LYS A 69 -3.46 7.96 -9.78
C LYS A 69 -2.51 6.84 -10.22
N TYR A 70 -2.65 6.37 -11.46
CA TYR A 70 -1.75 5.38 -12.06
C TYR A 70 -0.28 5.83 -12.06
N ILE A 71 0.01 7.07 -12.50
CA ILE A 71 1.38 7.59 -12.52
C ILE A 71 1.94 7.70 -11.10
N CYS A 72 1.20 8.29 -10.16
CA CYS A 72 1.66 8.47 -8.78
C CYS A 72 2.03 7.15 -8.10
N ASP A 73 1.17 6.14 -8.21
CA ASP A 73 1.42 4.83 -7.60
C ASP A 73 2.55 4.06 -8.29
N LYS A 74 2.74 4.30 -9.59
CA LYS A 74 3.81 3.70 -10.39
C LYS A 74 5.17 4.35 -10.10
N THR A 75 5.22 5.67 -9.91
CA THR A 75 6.48 6.39 -9.65
C THR A 75 6.81 6.49 -8.16
N ARG A 76 5.85 6.22 -7.26
CA ARG A 76 5.98 6.38 -5.80
C ARG A 76 6.41 7.78 -5.37
N THR A 77 6.02 8.80 -6.13
CA THR A 77 6.35 10.19 -5.84
C THR A 77 5.12 11.00 -5.49
N ASN A 78 5.22 11.79 -4.42
CA ASN A 78 4.23 12.81 -4.08
C ASN A 78 4.15 13.87 -5.18
N PHE A 79 2.95 14.37 -5.48
CA PHE A 79 2.74 15.45 -6.46
C PHE A 79 3.49 16.76 -6.09
N LEU A 80 4.05 16.84 -4.87
CA LEU A 80 4.83 17.97 -4.34
C LEU A 80 6.31 17.64 -4.05
N GLY A 81 6.79 16.41 -4.31
CA GLY A 81 8.06 15.93 -3.76
C GLY A 81 9.18 15.78 -4.77
N TYR A 82 10.09 16.76 -4.78
CA TYR A 82 11.41 16.74 -5.44
C TYR A 82 12.33 15.57 -5.01
N GLU A 83 11.95 14.76 -4.01
CA GLU A 83 12.90 13.91 -3.28
C GLU A 83 13.37 12.64 -4.02
N TYR A 84 12.56 12.02 -4.88
CA TYR A 84 12.93 10.71 -5.47
C TYR A 84 13.08 10.67 -7.00
N GLY A 85 13.28 11.83 -7.63
CA GLY A 85 13.94 11.86 -8.93
C GLY A 85 13.09 11.50 -10.15
N TYR A 86 12.09 12.32 -10.46
CA TYR A 86 11.56 12.39 -11.83
C TYR A 86 11.44 13.87 -12.27
N PRO A 87 12.51 14.47 -12.84
CA PRO A 87 12.45 15.80 -13.46
C PRO A 87 11.45 15.87 -14.63
N TRP A 88 11.05 14.71 -15.19
CA TRP A 88 10.15 14.59 -16.35
C TRP A 88 8.67 14.81 -16.01
N TYR A 89 8.28 14.50 -14.78
CA TYR A 89 7.00 14.89 -14.24
C TYR A 89 7.25 16.11 -13.36
N HIS A 90 7.53 17.25 -13.98
CA HIS A 90 7.41 18.51 -13.25
C HIS A 90 6.02 18.52 -12.58
N PRO A 91 5.88 19.06 -11.36
CA PRO A 91 4.60 19.47 -10.82
C PRO A 91 4.12 20.67 -11.64
N VAL A 92 3.85 20.45 -12.93
CA VAL A 92 2.93 21.29 -13.65
C VAL A 92 1.62 21.00 -12.97
N ASP A 93 1.19 21.96 -12.15
CA ASP A 93 -0.19 22.33 -11.88
C ASP A 93 -1.17 21.63 -12.82
N ILE A 94 -1.44 20.34 -12.60
CA ILE A 94 -2.74 19.79 -12.91
C ILE A 94 -3.61 20.30 -11.77
N LYS A 95 -3.84 21.61 -11.74
CA LYS A 95 -4.95 22.24 -11.02
C LYS A 95 -6.21 21.74 -11.71
N VAL A 96 -6.61 20.50 -11.40
CA VAL A 96 -7.89 19.91 -11.84
C VAL A 96 -9.07 20.68 -11.21
N ASP A 97 -8.80 21.54 -10.22
CA ASP A 97 -9.79 22.36 -9.52
C ASP A 97 -10.05 23.73 -10.14
N ALA A 98 -9.39 24.09 -11.25
CA ALA A 98 -9.98 25.10 -12.12
C ALA A 98 -11.01 24.38 -12.99
N GLU A 99 -12.29 24.72 -12.80
CA GLU A 99 -13.35 24.46 -13.77
C GLU A 99 -12.81 24.63 -15.19
N VAL A 100 -13.32 23.79 -16.08
CA VAL A 100 -13.14 23.78 -17.53
C VAL A 100 -13.08 25.20 -18.12
N VAL A 101 -11.93 25.85 -18.02
CA VAL A 101 -11.48 26.81 -19.01
C VAL A 101 -10.65 25.95 -19.94
N ASP A 102 -11.37 25.32 -20.87
CA ASP A 102 -10.93 25.14 -22.24
C ASP A 102 -9.41 25.18 -22.43
N VAL A 103 -8.65 24.21 -21.87
CA VAL A 103 -7.18 24.17 -22.00
C VAL A 103 -6.77 23.84 -23.45
N GLN A 104 -7.74 23.46 -24.30
CA GLN A 104 -7.56 23.47 -25.75
C GLN A 104 -7.59 24.88 -26.37
N LYS A 105 -8.01 25.92 -25.64
CA LYS A 105 -8.12 27.32 -26.10
C LYS A 105 -7.46 28.38 -25.21
N SER A 106 -7.31 28.21 -23.89
CA SER A 106 -6.92 29.32 -22.99
C SER A 106 -5.45 29.33 -22.55
N GLU A 107 -4.71 28.23 -22.71
CA GLU A 107 -3.27 28.17 -22.41
C GLU A 107 -2.43 27.77 -23.64
N LEU A 108 -3.06 27.67 -24.81
CA LEU A 108 -2.39 27.55 -26.09
C LEU A 108 -1.97 28.91 -26.67
N ASP A 109 -2.50 30.02 -26.14
CA ASP A 109 -2.24 31.37 -26.64
C ASP A 109 -1.99 32.36 -25.47
N ARG A 110 -0.73 32.64 -25.15
CA ARG A 110 -0.37 33.90 -24.45
C ARG A 110 0.72 34.61 -25.26
N GLU A 111 0.31 35.76 -25.80
CA GLU A 111 1.05 36.59 -26.75
C GLU A 111 2.26 37.30 -26.12
N LYS A 112 3.36 37.39 -26.88
CA LYS A 112 4.17 38.61 -26.94
C LYS A 112 4.03 39.15 -28.36
N THR A 113 3.31 40.27 -28.51
CA THR A 113 3.21 41.01 -29.76
C THR A 113 4.60 41.50 -30.15
N ASN A 114 5.07 41.19 -31.36
CA ASN A 114 6.28 41.83 -31.88
C ASN A 114 5.96 43.28 -32.29
N SER A 115 6.99 44.12 -32.42
CA SER A 115 6.92 45.54 -32.78
C SER A 115 6.32 45.84 -34.17
N SER A 116 5.83 44.82 -34.88
CA SER A 116 5.26 44.92 -36.24
C SER A 116 3.79 44.52 -36.31
N GLY A 117 3.11 44.32 -35.17
CA GLY A 117 1.66 44.09 -35.12
C GLY A 117 1.18 42.78 -35.76
N LYS A 118 2.08 41.84 -36.05
CA LYS A 118 1.72 40.49 -36.53
C LYS A 118 1.63 39.53 -35.36
N THR A 119 0.44 39.00 -35.11
CA THR A 119 0.22 37.86 -34.22
C THR A 119 0.88 36.62 -34.83
N VAL A 120 1.94 36.11 -34.19
CA VAL A 120 2.59 34.86 -34.56
C VAL A 120 2.16 33.80 -33.55
N TYR A 121 1.34 32.84 -33.96
CA TYR A 121 0.97 31.69 -33.14
C TYR A 121 2.22 30.86 -32.82
N ARG A 122 2.64 30.80 -31.55
CA ARG A 122 3.73 29.91 -31.12
C ARG A 122 3.12 28.56 -30.75
N LYS A 123 3.07 27.63 -31.71
CA LYS A 123 2.64 26.24 -31.50
C LYS A 123 3.38 25.69 -30.27
N LYS A 124 2.66 25.21 -29.24
CA LYS A 124 3.27 24.58 -28.07
C LYS A 124 4.11 23.38 -28.55
N VAL A 125 5.40 23.42 -28.27
CA VAL A 125 6.39 22.41 -28.71
C VAL A 125 6.07 21.10 -28.01
N MET A 126 5.56 20.11 -28.75
CA MET A 126 5.30 18.77 -28.23
C MET A 126 6.60 17.96 -28.24
N ARG A 127 6.94 17.33 -27.12
CA ARG A 127 8.19 16.58 -26.91
C ARG A 127 7.94 15.19 -26.33
N LEU A 128 8.90 14.27 -26.49
CA LEU A 128 8.85 12.93 -25.91
C LEU A 128 8.86 12.89 -24.37
N ASP A 129 9.19 14.00 -23.72
CA ASP A 129 9.17 14.15 -22.27
C ASP A 129 7.96 14.96 -21.75
N ASP A 130 6.99 15.34 -22.60
CA ASP A 130 5.78 16.09 -22.22
C ASP A 130 4.62 15.16 -21.78
N PRO A 131 4.27 15.10 -20.48
CA PRO A 131 3.19 14.22 -20.00
C PRO A 131 1.80 14.66 -20.42
N LEU A 132 1.57 15.98 -20.58
CA LEU A 132 0.29 16.52 -21.01
C LEU A 132 0.10 16.30 -22.52
N GLY A 133 1.16 16.52 -23.30
CA GLY A 133 1.21 16.19 -24.72
C GLY A 133 1.01 14.70 -24.97
N ALA A 134 1.63 13.83 -24.18
CA ALA A 134 1.42 12.40 -24.27
C ALA A 134 -0.05 12.01 -24.01
N TYR A 135 -0.64 12.49 -22.91
CA TYR A 135 -1.99 12.07 -22.52
C TYR A 135 -3.09 12.66 -23.41
N TYR A 136 -3.00 13.95 -23.77
CA TYR A 136 -4.06 14.67 -24.50
C TYR A 136 -3.76 14.94 -25.97
N GLY A 137 -2.50 14.89 -26.38
CA GLY A 137 -2.04 15.53 -27.61
C GLY A 137 -1.98 14.65 -28.85
N LYS A 138 -2.08 13.32 -28.70
CA LYS A 138 -1.98 12.38 -29.83
C LYS A 138 -3.12 11.39 -29.93
N ASN A 139 -3.48 11.10 -31.18
CA ASN A 139 -4.31 9.95 -31.53
C ASN A 139 -3.56 8.63 -31.23
N GLN A 140 -4.29 7.52 -31.28
CA GLN A 140 -3.74 6.21 -30.92
C GLN A 140 -2.62 5.78 -31.89
N ASP A 141 -2.78 6.01 -33.19
CA ASP A 141 -1.83 5.58 -34.22
C ASP A 141 -0.45 6.24 -34.08
N GLU A 142 -0.40 7.54 -33.78
CA GLU A 142 0.88 8.23 -33.57
C GLU A 142 1.58 7.76 -32.28
N LEU A 143 0.81 7.47 -31.23
CA LEU A 143 1.31 6.91 -29.97
C LEU A 143 1.90 5.51 -30.20
N GLU A 144 1.25 4.68 -31.01
CA GLU A 144 1.71 3.33 -31.35
C GLU A 144 3.02 3.33 -32.12
N ARG A 145 3.27 4.32 -33.00
CA ARG A 145 4.56 4.47 -33.69
C ARG A 145 5.71 4.70 -32.71
N ILE A 146 5.55 5.65 -31.79
CA ILE A 146 6.55 5.96 -30.75
C ILE A 146 6.81 4.73 -29.89
N VAL A 147 5.73 4.04 -29.47
CA VAL A 147 5.83 2.85 -28.62
C VAL A 147 6.45 1.67 -29.35
N SER A 148 6.18 1.49 -30.65
CA SER A 148 6.79 0.45 -31.47
C SER A 148 8.30 0.62 -31.56
N ASP A 149 8.76 1.85 -31.82
CA ASP A 149 10.18 2.17 -31.90
C ASP A 149 10.85 2.03 -30.52
N TRP A 150 10.16 2.40 -29.45
CA TRP A 150 10.61 2.15 -28.10
C TRP A 150 10.73 0.65 -27.78
N LYS A 151 9.76 -0.18 -28.16
CA LYS A 151 9.81 -1.65 -27.97
C LYS A 151 11.03 -2.24 -28.68
N GLU A 152 11.30 -1.79 -29.91
CA GLU A 152 12.48 -2.22 -30.66
C GLU A 152 13.77 -1.87 -29.92
N PHE A 153 13.92 -0.61 -29.48
CA PHE A 153 15.06 -0.19 -28.66
C PHE A 153 15.16 -0.96 -27.35
N PHE A 154 14.06 -1.12 -26.62
CA PHE A 154 13.99 -1.79 -25.33
C PHE A 154 14.47 -3.25 -25.41
N SER A 155 14.19 -3.93 -26.51
CA SER A 155 14.66 -5.30 -26.75
C SER A 155 16.19 -5.41 -26.87
N LYS A 156 16.84 -4.35 -27.41
CA LYS A 156 18.30 -4.25 -27.59
C LYS A 156 19.00 -3.62 -26.39
N CYS A 157 18.26 -2.91 -25.52
CA CYS A 157 18.80 -2.27 -24.33
C CYS A 157 19.33 -3.33 -23.33
N PRO A 158 20.56 -3.18 -22.80
CA PRO A 158 21.10 -4.10 -21.81
C PRO A 158 20.24 -4.19 -20.54
N ASP A 159 20.12 -5.39 -19.96
CA ASP A 159 19.28 -5.64 -18.78
C ASP A 159 19.75 -4.90 -17.52
N LEU A 160 21.04 -4.51 -17.48
CA LEU A 160 21.60 -3.74 -16.38
C LEU A 160 21.00 -2.33 -16.24
N TYR A 161 20.33 -1.83 -17.28
CA TYR A 161 19.61 -0.55 -17.27
C TYR A 161 18.11 -0.71 -17.07
N LYS A 162 17.62 -1.95 -17.01
CA LYS A 162 16.20 -2.31 -16.89
C LYS A 162 15.86 -2.56 -15.43
N PHE A 163 15.20 -1.59 -14.83
CA PHE A 163 14.78 -1.63 -13.44
C PHE A 163 13.28 -1.82 -13.36
N SER A 164 12.80 -2.41 -12.28
CA SER A 164 11.37 -2.35 -11.99
C SER A 164 11.02 -0.95 -11.47
N TYR A 165 9.75 -0.59 -11.47
CA TYR A 165 9.26 0.60 -10.75
C TYR A 165 9.31 0.43 -9.22
N PHE A 166 9.73 -0.74 -8.73
CA PHE A 166 9.96 -1.05 -7.32
C PHE A 166 11.35 -0.58 -6.91
N THR A 167 11.55 0.71 -6.68
CA THR A 167 12.74 1.16 -5.94
C THR A 167 12.35 2.22 -4.94
N ASP A 168 12.24 1.81 -3.69
CA ASP A 168 12.91 2.60 -2.68
C ASP A 168 13.49 1.70 -1.60
N ALA A 169 14.66 2.10 -1.11
CA ALA A 169 15.34 1.49 0.01
C ALA A 169 14.52 1.75 1.29
N GLY A 170 13.67 0.80 1.68
CA GLY A 170 13.04 0.79 3.00
C GLY A 170 11.68 1.48 3.13
N GLY A 171 11.02 1.83 2.04
CA GLY A 171 9.63 2.32 2.09
C GLY A 171 8.62 1.20 2.37
N TRP A 172 7.95 1.25 3.52
CA TRP A 172 6.91 0.29 3.95
C TRP A 172 5.57 0.43 3.18
N GLU A 173 5.46 1.40 2.28
CA GLU A 173 4.21 1.69 1.59
C GLU A 173 3.97 0.72 0.41
N TYR A 174 3.06 -0.22 0.62
CA TYR A 174 2.52 -1.07 -0.43
C TYR A 174 1.69 -0.23 -1.40
N THR A 175 1.87 -0.40 -2.71
CA THR A 175 0.97 0.15 -3.73
C THR A 175 0.21 -0.97 -4.41
N ILE A 176 -0.93 -0.71 -5.01
CA ILE A 176 -1.68 -1.74 -5.74
C ILE A 176 -0.94 -2.20 -7.02
N LEU A 177 0.04 -1.44 -7.50
CA LEU A 177 0.89 -1.78 -8.66
C LEU A 177 2.18 -2.50 -8.26
N ASP A 178 2.32 -2.88 -7.00
CA ASP A 178 3.48 -3.59 -6.48
C ASP A 178 3.64 -4.97 -7.13
N LEU A 179 4.88 -5.32 -7.51
CA LEU A 179 5.25 -6.56 -8.20
C LEU A 179 5.72 -7.68 -7.25
N ARG A 180 5.73 -7.44 -5.93
CA ARG A 180 6.17 -8.42 -4.91
C ARG A 180 5.38 -9.71 -5.01
N MET A 181 4.07 -9.64 -5.21
CA MET A 181 3.22 -10.82 -5.28
C MET A 181 3.52 -11.63 -6.54
N GLU A 182 3.63 -10.97 -7.68
CA GLU A 182 3.98 -11.57 -8.96
C GLU A 182 5.36 -12.23 -8.91
N TYR A 183 6.34 -11.58 -8.25
CA TYR A 183 7.66 -12.15 -8.03
C TYR A 183 7.63 -13.39 -7.15
N ARG A 184 6.90 -13.36 -6.02
CA ARG A 184 6.74 -14.52 -5.13
C ARG A 184 6.08 -15.70 -5.82
N LEU A 185 5.02 -15.45 -6.61
CA LEU A 185 4.37 -16.49 -7.41
C LEU A 185 5.29 -17.04 -8.50
N TRP A 186 6.15 -16.19 -9.08
CA TRP A 186 7.16 -16.63 -10.03
C TRP A 186 8.22 -17.52 -9.37
N LEU A 187 8.69 -17.16 -8.17
CA LEU A 187 9.60 -17.99 -7.37
C LEU A 187 8.98 -19.32 -6.98
N GLU A 188 7.71 -19.32 -6.56
CA GLU A 188 6.97 -20.53 -6.22
C GLU A 188 6.88 -21.48 -7.42
N ARG A 189 6.59 -20.96 -8.61
CA ARG A 189 6.59 -21.76 -9.85
C ARG A 189 7.97 -22.29 -10.21
N LYS A 190 9.02 -21.50 -9.99
CA LYS A 190 10.40 -21.85 -10.35
C LYS A 190 11.00 -22.90 -9.41
N TYR A 191 10.90 -22.68 -8.10
CA TYR A 191 11.54 -23.53 -7.09
C TYR A 191 10.64 -24.64 -6.55
N LYS A 192 9.31 -24.50 -6.67
CA LYS A 192 8.27 -25.41 -6.16
C LYS A 192 8.20 -25.51 -4.64
N THR A 193 9.33 -25.53 -3.94
CA THR A 193 9.43 -25.56 -2.48
C THR A 193 10.36 -24.46 -1.97
N VAL A 194 10.08 -23.96 -0.76
CA VAL A 194 10.86 -22.89 -0.14
C VAL A 194 12.26 -23.37 0.21
N ASP A 195 12.41 -24.63 0.63
CA ASP A 195 13.72 -25.23 0.93
C ASP A 195 14.66 -25.26 -0.28
N ALA A 196 14.13 -25.55 -1.48
CA ALA A 196 14.92 -25.55 -2.71
C ALA A 196 15.44 -24.14 -3.04
N MET A 197 14.63 -23.13 -2.76
CA MET A 197 15.02 -21.73 -2.94
C MET A 197 15.99 -21.26 -1.85
N ASN A 198 15.73 -21.55 -0.58
CA ASN A 198 16.61 -21.20 0.54
C ASN A 198 18.02 -21.76 0.33
N LYS A 199 18.13 -22.99 -0.18
CA LYS A 199 19.42 -23.59 -0.58
C LYS A 199 20.12 -22.81 -1.69
N ALA A 200 19.38 -22.14 -2.57
CA ALA A 200 19.93 -21.33 -3.66
C ALA A 200 20.27 -19.89 -3.23
N TYR A 201 19.51 -19.30 -2.29
CA TYR A 201 19.67 -17.91 -1.87
C TYR A 201 20.50 -17.73 -0.59
N THR A 202 20.77 -18.81 0.16
CA THR A 202 21.30 -18.73 1.53
C THR A 202 20.36 -17.93 2.46
N ASP A 203 19.06 -18.06 2.22
CA ASP A 203 17.98 -17.39 2.96
C ASP A 203 17.29 -18.41 3.89
N ASN A 204 16.58 -17.96 4.92
CA ASN A 204 15.90 -18.83 5.90
C ASN A 204 14.38 -18.57 5.93
N ALA A 205 13.77 -18.36 4.77
CA ALA A 205 12.33 -18.11 4.69
C ALA A 205 11.53 -19.39 5.00
N GLU A 206 10.47 -19.30 5.80
CA GLU A 206 9.56 -20.42 6.03
C GLU A 206 8.54 -20.57 4.90
N GLN A 207 8.21 -19.45 4.24
CA GLN A 207 7.21 -19.38 3.18
C GLN A 207 7.67 -18.45 2.06
N PHE A 208 7.28 -18.74 0.82
CA PHE A 208 7.53 -17.84 -0.31
C PHE A 208 6.99 -16.41 -0.06
N LYS A 209 5.94 -16.31 0.75
CA LYS A 209 5.29 -15.04 1.10
C LYS A 209 6.17 -14.10 1.93
N GLN A 210 7.26 -14.58 2.54
CA GLN A 210 8.18 -13.78 3.35
C GLN A 210 9.30 -13.13 2.50
N ILE A 211 9.47 -13.56 1.25
CA ILE A 211 10.59 -13.11 0.41
C ILE A 211 10.30 -11.72 -0.13
N SER A 212 11.31 -10.86 -0.07
CA SER A 212 11.30 -9.56 -0.71
C SER A 212 12.24 -9.53 -1.93
N PRO A 213 11.88 -8.79 -2.99
CA PRO A 213 12.78 -8.48 -4.09
C PRO A 213 14.09 -7.87 -3.59
N PRO A 214 15.21 -8.06 -4.32
CA PRO A 214 16.43 -7.31 -4.07
C PRO A 214 16.21 -5.79 -4.11
N VAL A 215 16.94 -5.06 -3.27
CA VAL A 215 16.92 -3.59 -3.28
C VAL A 215 17.80 -3.08 -4.42
N GLU A 216 17.22 -2.28 -5.31
CA GLU A 216 17.94 -1.63 -6.41
C GLU A 216 18.00 -0.12 -6.17
N ASP A 217 19.20 0.47 -6.24
CA ASP A 217 19.40 1.93 -6.14
C ASP A 217 20.36 2.42 -7.24
N PRO A 218 19.91 2.42 -8.51
CA PRO A 218 20.75 2.80 -9.64
C PRO A 218 21.18 4.27 -9.66
N MET A 219 20.60 5.11 -8.79
CA MET A 219 20.90 6.55 -8.70
C MET A 219 21.97 6.86 -7.65
N ARG A 220 22.25 5.93 -6.73
CA ARG A 220 23.36 6.09 -5.81
C ARG A 220 24.68 5.91 -6.55
N GLN A 221 25.56 6.91 -6.41
CA GLN A 221 26.80 7.01 -7.18
C GLN A 221 27.64 5.72 -7.17
N ARG A 222 27.84 5.13 -5.98
CA ARG A 222 28.66 3.94 -5.75
C ARG A 222 27.85 2.63 -5.70
N TRP A 223 26.59 2.63 -6.15
CA TRP A 223 25.82 1.39 -6.20
C TRP A 223 26.31 0.50 -7.34
N VAL A 224 26.44 -0.79 -7.04
CA VAL A 224 26.87 -1.83 -7.96
C VAL A 224 25.89 -2.99 -7.90
N LEU A 225 25.75 -3.70 -9.03
CA LEU A 225 24.83 -4.81 -9.18
C LEU A 225 25.36 -6.01 -8.36
N PRO A 226 24.59 -6.53 -7.39
CA PRO A 226 24.96 -7.76 -6.70
C PRO A 226 24.81 -8.93 -7.68
N LEU A 227 25.83 -9.76 -7.85
CA LEU A 227 25.75 -10.95 -8.72
C LEU A 227 25.33 -12.22 -7.98
N ASP A 228 24.64 -12.06 -6.84
CA ASP A 228 24.10 -13.18 -6.09
C ASP A 228 22.96 -13.87 -6.86
N LYS A 229 22.67 -15.11 -6.47
CA LYS A 229 21.62 -15.91 -7.14
C LYS A 229 20.25 -15.23 -7.06
N LYS A 230 19.97 -14.52 -5.97
CA LYS A 230 18.74 -13.78 -5.74
C LYS A 230 18.55 -12.66 -6.75
N TYR A 231 19.60 -11.90 -7.04
CA TYR A 231 19.56 -10.83 -8.04
C TYR A 231 19.49 -11.34 -9.47
N LEU A 232 20.19 -12.43 -9.79
CA LEU A 232 20.06 -13.08 -11.11
C LEU A 232 18.63 -13.54 -11.39
N ASP A 233 17.98 -14.13 -10.40
CA ASP A 233 16.59 -14.53 -10.49
C ASP A 233 15.64 -13.32 -10.58
N TRP A 234 15.98 -12.21 -9.94
CA TRP A 234 15.26 -10.94 -10.10
C TRP A 234 15.35 -10.39 -11.52
N ILE A 235 16.52 -10.45 -12.16
CA ILE A 235 16.68 -10.08 -13.57
C ILE A 235 15.81 -10.98 -14.45
N GLU A 236 15.81 -12.29 -14.22
CA GLU A 236 15.00 -13.24 -14.98
C GLU A 236 13.50 -12.97 -14.84
N PHE A 237 13.04 -12.69 -13.61
CA PHE A 237 11.65 -12.26 -13.37
C PHE A 237 11.32 -10.99 -14.16
N LYS A 238 12.18 -9.96 -14.12
CA LYS A 238 11.95 -8.71 -14.86
C LYS A 238 11.81 -8.92 -16.38
N LYS A 239 12.45 -9.94 -16.95
CA LYS A 239 12.30 -10.31 -18.38
C LYS A 239 10.92 -10.85 -18.72
N THR A 240 10.20 -11.39 -17.74
CA THR A 240 8.82 -11.87 -17.93
C THR A 240 7.79 -10.75 -17.90
N LEU A 241 8.18 -9.56 -17.43
CA LEU A 241 7.28 -8.42 -17.30
C LEU A 241 7.09 -7.72 -18.66
N PRO A 242 5.91 -7.14 -18.91
CA PRO A 242 5.69 -6.29 -20.07
C PRO A 242 6.61 -5.06 -20.01
N PHE A 243 7.01 -4.56 -21.19
CA PHE A 243 7.95 -3.44 -21.32
C PHE A 243 7.55 -2.16 -20.57
N TYR A 244 6.25 -1.93 -20.34
CA TYR A 244 5.76 -0.77 -19.60
C TYR A 244 5.80 -0.95 -18.07
N GLN A 245 6.08 -2.15 -17.54
CA GLN A 245 6.31 -2.40 -16.11
C GLN A 245 7.80 -2.37 -15.74
N VAL A 246 8.67 -2.19 -16.73
CA VAL A 246 10.12 -2.10 -16.56
C VAL A 246 10.57 -0.74 -17.05
N ARG A 247 11.22 0.02 -16.20
CA ARG A 247 11.78 1.33 -16.54
C ARG A 247 13.21 1.18 -17.02
N VAL A 248 13.58 2.02 -17.99
CA VAL A 248 14.98 2.20 -18.38
C VAL A 248 15.49 3.44 -17.66
N VAL A 249 16.53 3.29 -16.86
CA VAL A 249 17.09 4.36 -16.04
C VAL A 249 18.31 4.98 -16.74
N SER A 250 18.45 6.29 -16.66
CA SER A 250 19.51 7.06 -17.33
C SER A 250 20.22 7.99 -16.34
N ALA A 251 21.51 8.26 -16.60
CA ALA A 251 22.33 9.25 -15.93
C ALA A 251 21.77 10.68 -16.04
N GLU A 252 20.91 10.94 -17.03
CA GLU A 252 20.20 12.20 -17.18
C GLU A 252 19.47 12.58 -15.88
N LEU A 253 18.89 11.62 -15.17
CA LEU A 253 18.21 11.87 -13.91
C LEU A 253 19.17 12.40 -12.83
N ALA A 254 20.32 11.74 -12.66
CA ALA A 254 21.36 12.19 -11.74
C ALA A 254 21.93 13.56 -12.14
N PHE A 255 22.04 13.81 -13.44
CA PHE A 255 22.49 15.09 -13.99
C PHE A 255 21.53 16.23 -13.65
N GLN A 256 20.23 16.02 -13.85
CA GLN A 256 19.21 17.03 -13.50
C GLN A 256 19.20 17.35 -12.01
N LYS A 257 19.29 16.33 -11.14
CA LYS A 257 19.43 16.54 -9.68
C LYS A 257 20.67 17.37 -9.35
N PHE A 258 21.81 17.02 -9.95
CA PHE A 258 23.06 17.76 -9.78
C PHE A 258 22.95 19.23 -10.24
N LEU A 259 22.30 19.50 -11.37
CA LEU A 259 22.11 20.87 -11.87
C LEU A 259 21.26 21.71 -10.91
N VAL A 260 20.18 21.15 -10.37
CA VAL A 260 19.32 21.85 -9.41
C VAL A 260 20.07 22.11 -8.09
N GLU A 261 20.82 21.13 -7.59
CA GLU A 261 21.65 21.29 -6.39
C GLU A 261 22.72 22.37 -6.57
N LYS A 262 23.38 22.38 -7.73
CA LYS A 262 24.54 23.26 -7.98
C LYS A 262 24.16 24.66 -8.43
N TYR A 263 23.07 24.78 -9.19
CA TYR A 263 22.56 26.04 -9.72
C TYR A 263 21.10 26.21 -9.35
N PRO A 264 20.73 26.50 -8.08
CA PRO A 264 19.32 26.57 -7.68
C PRO A 264 18.48 27.54 -8.51
N PHE A 265 19.09 28.64 -8.99
CA PHE A 265 18.46 29.61 -9.86
C PHE A 265 18.82 29.38 -11.33
N ILE A 266 17.80 29.40 -12.20
CA ILE A 266 17.99 29.17 -13.64
C ILE A 266 18.88 30.22 -14.33
N ALA A 267 18.91 31.44 -13.78
CA ALA A 267 19.78 32.51 -14.27
C ALA A 267 21.27 32.14 -14.13
N ASP A 268 21.65 31.46 -13.04
CA ASP A 268 23.03 31.04 -12.82
C ASP A 268 23.43 29.93 -13.79
N LEU A 269 22.53 28.97 -14.04
CA LEU A 269 22.74 27.92 -15.04
C LEU A 269 22.82 28.51 -16.46
N SER A 270 21.98 29.48 -16.79
CA SER A 270 22.00 30.15 -18.10
C SER A 270 23.30 30.92 -18.31
N LYS A 271 23.78 31.63 -17.27
CA LYS A 271 25.07 32.31 -17.28
C LYS A 271 26.24 31.33 -17.41
N ALA A 272 26.20 30.21 -16.69
CA ALA A 272 27.26 29.20 -16.74
C ALA A 272 27.28 28.44 -18.07
N SER A 273 26.13 28.23 -18.69
CA SER A 273 25.99 27.48 -19.94
C SER A 273 26.18 28.33 -21.21
N GLY A 274 26.13 29.66 -21.08
CA GLY A 274 26.18 30.58 -22.21
C GLY A 274 24.92 30.59 -23.08
N ILE A 275 23.86 29.90 -22.67
CA ILE A 275 22.57 29.82 -23.37
C ILE A 275 21.43 30.24 -22.46
N ASN A 276 20.39 30.85 -23.04
CA ASN A 276 19.21 31.25 -22.28
C ASN A 276 18.30 30.03 -22.04
N LEU A 277 18.16 29.61 -20.79
CA LEU A 277 17.35 28.46 -20.38
C LEU A 277 16.13 28.93 -19.58
N GLU A 278 14.98 28.30 -19.80
CA GLU A 278 13.76 28.58 -19.02
C GLU A 278 13.64 27.64 -17.82
N LYS A 279 14.20 26.42 -17.94
CA LYS A 279 14.20 25.38 -16.90
C LYS A 279 15.52 24.62 -16.88
N HIS A 280 15.90 24.03 -15.74
CA HIS A 280 17.07 23.14 -15.65
C HIS A 280 17.00 21.99 -16.64
N SER A 281 15.79 21.45 -16.81
CA SER A 281 15.48 20.39 -17.75
C SER A 281 15.69 20.77 -19.22
N ASP A 282 15.91 22.04 -19.58
CA ASP A 282 16.21 22.41 -20.97
C ASP A 282 17.66 22.04 -21.38
N LEU A 283 18.56 21.84 -20.41
CA LEU A 283 19.93 21.39 -20.65
C LEU A 283 20.05 19.88 -20.42
N THR A 284 20.18 19.10 -21.49
CA THR A 284 20.42 17.65 -21.41
C THR A 284 21.89 17.33 -21.15
N LEU A 285 22.17 16.16 -20.57
CA LEU A 285 23.54 15.67 -20.38
C LEU A 285 24.28 15.54 -21.72
N SER A 286 23.61 14.97 -22.73
CA SER A 286 24.15 14.84 -24.08
C SER A 286 24.61 16.18 -24.65
N ARG A 287 23.78 17.21 -24.48
CA ARG A 287 24.06 18.56 -25.00
C ARG A 287 25.14 19.27 -24.18
N ALA A 288 25.07 19.18 -22.86
CA ALA A 288 26.08 19.77 -21.98
C ALA A 288 27.49 19.21 -22.27
N TYR A 289 27.58 17.92 -22.60
CA TYR A 289 28.85 17.27 -22.92
C TYR A 289 29.32 17.52 -24.37
N ARG A 290 28.43 17.34 -25.36
CA ARG A 290 28.75 17.49 -26.79
C ARG A 290 29.15 18.92 -27.16
N ASP A 291 28.38 19.89 -26.65
CA ASP A 291 28.53 21.30 -27.02
C ASP A 291 29.41 22.08 -26.05
N HIS A 292 30.04 21.39 -25.08
CA HIS A 292 30.89 21.97 -24.04
C HIS A 292 30.26 23.15 -23.28
N LEU A 293 28.96 23.08 -23.03
CA LEU A 293 28.20 24.21 -22.48
C LEU A 293 28.57 24.50 -21.03
N LEU A 294 28.96 23.50 -20.24
CA LEU A 294 29.31 23.72 -18.84
C LEU A 294 30.83 23.82 -18.63
N PRO A 295 31.29 24.58 -17.62
CA PRO A 295 32.69 24.63 -17.26
C PRO A 295 33.25 23.22 -17.01
N GLN A 296 34.46 22.95 -17.49
CA GLN A 296 35.09 21.62 -17.39
C GLN A 296 35.16 21.12 -15.93
N LYS A 297 35.39 22.02 -14.98
CA LYS A 297 35.35 21.70 -13.53
C LYS A 297 33.98 21.18 -13.08
N THR A 298 32.89 21.75 -13.60
CA THR A 298 31.52 21.33 -13.29
C THR A 298 31.21 19.96 -13.88
N ILE A 299 31.61 19.70 -15.12
CA ILE A 299 31.44 18.39 -15.76
C ILE A 299 32.26 17.33 -15.02
N THR A 300 33.51 17.64 -14.67
CA THR A 300 34.39 16.74 -13.91
C THR A 300 33.79 16.40 -12.55
N GLU A 301 33.23 17.38 -11.85
CA GLU A 301 32.55 17.15 -10.58
C GLU A 301 31.34 16.22 -10.73
N PHE A 302 30.50 16.45 -11.75
CA PHE A 302 29.37 15.57 -12.02
C PHE A 302 29.85 14.14 -12.30
N VAL A 303 30.73 13.97 -13.29
CA VAL A 303 31.20 12.65 -13.74
C VAL A 303 31.86 11.88 -12.61
N LYS A 304 32.77 12.51 -11.87
CA LYS A 304 33.57 11.81 -10.86
C LYS A 304 32.88 11.66 -9.52
N LYS A 305 31.99 12.59 -9.11
CA LYS A 305 31.44 12.63 -7.74
C LYS A 305 29.94 12.42 -7.64
N LYS A 306 29.19 12.47 -8.73
CA LYS A 306 27.71 12.46 -8.69
C LYS A 306 27.09 11.46 -9.66
N CYS A 307 27.73 11.22 -10.81
CA CYS A 307 27.24 10.27 -11.80
C CYS A 307 27.35 8.82 -11.28
N PRO A 308 26.27 8.03 -11.34
CA PRO A 308 26.32 6.62 -10.99
C PRO A 308 27.29 5.86 -11.88
N VAL A 309 28.14 5.05 -11.24
CA VAL A 309 29.25 4.33 -11.90
C VAL A 309 28.77 3.33 -12.95
N ILE A 310 27.50 2.90 -12.88
CA ILE A 310 26.85 2.03 -13.85
C ILE A 310 26.68 2.66 -15.25
N PHE A 311 26.75 4.00 -15.35
CA PHE A 311 26.66 4.74 -16.62
C PHE A 311 28.01 5.20 -17.14
N LEU A 312 29.11 4.86 -16.46
CA LEU A 312 30.45 5.27 -16.83
C LEU A 312 31.24 4.10 -17.40
N GLU A 313 32.10 4.39 -18.35
CA GLU A 313 33.12 3.48 -18.85
C GLU A 313 34.48 4.17 -18.88
N ILE A 314 35.56 3.40 -18.70
CA ILE A 314 36.94 3.87 -18.79
C ILE A 314 37.55 3.31 -20.07
N SER A 315 38.39 4.11 -20.75
CA SER A 315 39.17 3.66 -21.91
C SER A 315 40.07 2.47 -21.55
N GLN A 316 40.28 1.57 -22.52
CA GLN A 316 41.22 0.46 -22.38
C GLN A 316 42.65 0.94 -22.07
N ASP A 317 43.01 2.14 -22.53
CA ASP A 317 44.34 2.74 -22.33
C ASP A 317 44.66 3.02 -20.85
N SER A 318 43.66 3.02 -19.98
CA SER A 318 43.83 3.19 -18.54
C SER A 318 44.22 1.92 -17.79
N GLU A 319 44.33 0.77 -18.47
CA GLU A 319 44.70 -0.50 -17.81
C GLU A 319 46.06 -0.42 -17.10
N ALA A 320 47.07 0.15 -17.75
CA ALA A 320 48.39 0.31 -17.15
C ALA A 320 48.36 1.24 -15.92
N LYS A 321 47.59 2.34 -16.00
CA LYS A 321 47.37 3.27 -14.89
C LYS A 321 46.67 2.58 -13.73
N PHE A 322 45.67 1.74 -14.00
CA PHE A 322 44.95 0.97 -12.99
C PHE A 322 45.88 -0.02 -12.26
N ARG A 323 46.75 -0.73 -12.99
CA ARG A 323 47.72 -1.63 -12.37
C ARG A 323 48.70 -0.89 -11.47
N SER A 324 49.21 0.26 -11.93
CA SER A 324 50.07 1.13 -11.12
C SER A 324 49.35 1.65 -9.87
N PHE A 325 48.06 1.99 -9.99
CA PHE A 325 47.24 2.43 -8.85
C PHE A 325 47.10 1.34 -7.78
N ILE A 326 46.81 0.09 -8.18
CA ILE A 326 46.72 -1.04 -7.25
C ILE A 326 48.07 -1.29 -6.56
N ASP A 327 49.17 -1.27 -7.33
CA ASP A 327 50.51 -1.47 -6.80
C ASP A 327 50.92 -0.39 -5.79
N ASP A 328 50.61 0.88 -6.08
CA ASP A 328 50.93 2.01 -5.20
C ASP A 328 50.06 1.98 -3.93
N LYS A 329 48.74 1.79 -4.07
CA LYS A 329 47.79 1.74 -2.94
C LYS A 329 48.17 0.65 -1.92
N TYR A 330 48.61 -0.51 -2.39
CA TYR A 330 48.93 -1.67 -1.54
C TYR A 330 50.43 -1.86 -1.27
N LYS A 331 51.28 -0.88 -1.62
CA LYS A 331 52.75 -0.95 -1.46
C LYS A 331 53.21 -1.15 -0.02
N ASN A 332 52.46 -0.65 0.95
CA ASN A 332 52.79 -0.72 2.39
C ASN A 332 52.01 -1.82 3.14
N PHE A 333 51.22 -2.63 2.43
CA PHE A 333 50.45 -3.74 3.01
C PHE A 333 51.21 -5.07 2.93
N SER A 334 50.72 -6.10 3.62
CA SER A 334 51.30 -7.44 3.64
C SER A 334 51.47 -8.01 2.22
N ALA A 335 52.50 -8.85 2.04
CA ALA A 335 52.78 -9.49 0.75
C ALA A 335 51.58 -10.30 0.25
N GLU A 336 50.90 -11.02 1.15
CA GLU A 336 49.70 -11.80 0.86
C GLU A 336 48.55 -10.94 0.32
N LEU A 337 48.23 -9.82 0.99
CA LEU A 337 47.16 -8.92 0.55
C LEU A 337 47.51 -8.26 -0.79
N ARG A 338 48.78 -7.89 -0.99
CA ARG A 338 49.25 -7.32 -2.26
C ARG A 338 49.10 -8.30 -3.42
N GLU A 339 49.48 -9.56 -3.22
CA GLU A 339 49.32 -10.60 -4.22
C GLU A 339 47.83 -10.89 -4.49
N GLN A 340 47.00 -10.90 -3.46
CA GLN A 340 45.55 -11.03 -3.60
C GLN A 340 44.96 -9.88 -4.45
N LYS A 341 45.32 -8.62 -4.16
CA LYS A 341 44.79 -7.44 -4.86
C LYS A 341 45.32 -7.30 -6.28
N ARG A 342 46.53 -7.77 -6.58
CA ARG A 342 47.05 -7.86 -7.95
C ARG A 342 46.26 -8.78 -8.87
N LYS A 343 45.46 -9.70 -8.32
CA LYS A 343 44.58 -10.58 -9.11
C LYS A 343 43.32 -9.86 -9.63
N ILE A 344 43.04 -8.64 -9.17
CA ILE A 344 41.93 -7.83 -9.68
C ILE A 344 42.18 -7.52 -11.15
N LYS A 345 41.28 -7.97 -12.02
CA LYS A 345 41.37 -7.71 -13.45
C LYS A 345 40.86 -6.31 -13.77
N PHE A 346 41.55 -5.62 -14.68
CA PHE A 346 41.04 -4.37 -15.23
C PHE A 346 39.76 -4.65 -16.02
N SER A 347 38.78 -3.76 -15.87
CA SER A 347 37.53 -3.78 -16.61
C SER A 347 37.19 -2.36 -17.04
N ARG A 348 36.72 -2.20 -18.27
CA ARG A 348 36.26 -0.91 -18.80
C ARG A 348 35.02 -0.40 -18.07
N ILE A 349 34.21 -1.30 -17.53
CA ILE A 349 33.04 -0.97 -16.71
C ILE A 349 33.30 -1.33 -15.26
N CYS A 350 32.66 -0.63 -14.33
CA CYS A 350 32.74 -0.97 -12.91
C CYS A 350 32.39 -2.46 -12.72
N PRO A 351 33.30 -3.28 -12.17
CA PRO A 351 33.06 -4.69 -12.01
C PRO A 351 31.90 -4.91 -11.03
N MET A 352 31.06 -5.90 -11.32
CA MET A 352 30.00 -6.34 -10.42
C MET A 352 30.65 -7.24 -9.36
N ASP A 353 30.41 -6.98 -8.08
CA ASP A 353 30.99 -7.77 -6.99
C ASP A 353 30.10 -8.97 -6.66
N THR A 354 30.70 -10.18 -6.66
CA THR A 354 30.06 -11.42 -6.19
C THR A 354 30.30 -11.66 -4.70
N ASP A 355 31.47 -11.25 -4.16
CA ASP A 355 32.00 -11.82 -2.92
C ASP A 355 32.78 -10.82 -2.04
N TYR A 356 32.31 -9.58 -1.84
CA TYR A 356 32.98 -8.58 -0.99
C TYR A 356 34.46 -8.31 -1.35
N SER A 357 34.88 -8.63 -2.57
CA SER A 357 36.29 -8.63 -2.97
C SER A 357 36.92 -7.22 -3.05
N GLY A 358 36.07 -6.20 -3.02
CA GLY A 358 36.44 -4.79 -3.14
C GLY A 358 36.71 -4.36 -4.57
N GLN A 359 36.57 -5.24 -5.57
CA GLN A 359 36.89 -4.90 -6.97
C GLN A 359 36.16 -3.64 -7.44
N ALA A 360 34.89 -3.48 -7.09
CA ALA A 360 34.13 -2.27 -7.41
C ALA A 360 34.68 -1.04 -6.70
N ASN A 361 35.01 -1.12 -5.41
CA ASN A 361 35.53 0.01 -4.65
C ASN A 361 36.88 0.49 -5.18
N GLU A 362 37.77 -0.44 -5.52
CA GLU A 362 39.09 -0.14 -6.11
C GLU A 362 38.94 0.54 -7.47
N TRP A 363 38.03 0.04 -8.29
CA TRP A 363 37.71 0.65 -9.59
C TRP A 363 37.13 2.06 -9.43
N ILE A 364 36.20 2.25 -8.49
CA ILE A 364 35.56 3.54 -8.21
C ILE A 364 36.58 4.56 -7.73
N GLU A 365 37.45 4.17 -6.78
CA GLU A 365 38.50 5.07 -6.29
C GLU A 365 39.49 5.46 -7.39
N PHE A 366 39.88 4.51 -8.25
CA PHE A 366 40.72 4.78 -9.42
C PHE A 366 40.06 5.76 -10.39
N MET A 367 38.77 5.55 -10.70
CA MET A 367 37.98 6.43 -11.56
C MET A 367 37.90 7.86 -10.98
N GLU A 368 37.65 7.98 -9.68
CA GLU A 368 37.56 9.26 -8.98
C GLU A 368 38.90 10.02 -8.99
N LYS A 369 40.02 9.34 -8.77
CA LYS A 369 41.32 10.00 -8.53
C LYS A 369 42.20 10.10 -9.79
N ASP A 370 42.42 9.00 -10.49
CA ASP A 370 43.55 8.84 -11.41
C ASP A 370 43.16 8.85 -12.89
N VAL A 371 41.87 8.64 -13.21
CA VAL A 371 41.39 8.66 -14.60
C VAL A 371 41.11 10.10 -15.06
N PRO A 372 41.73 10.59 -16.15
CA PRO A 372 41.40 11.91 -16.70
C PRO A 372 40.04 11.88 -17.39
N LEU A 373 39.35 13.04 -17.46
CA LEU A 373 38.01 13.12 -18.04
C LEU A 373 37.96 12.65 -19.52
N SER A 374 39.06 12.80 -20.28
CA SER A 374 39.18 12.32 -21.65
C SER A 374 39.08 10.80 -21.79
N ASP A 375 39.46 10.07 -20.75
CA ASP A 375 39.50 8.62 -20.73
C ASP A 375 38.18 8.03 -20.18
N ILE A 376 37.19 8.88 -19.85
CA ILE A 376 35.88 8.48 -19.31
C ILE A 376 34.81 8.65 -20.40
N GLY A 377 34.17 7.55 -20.77
CA GLY A 377 33.01 7.51 -21.65
C GLY A 377 31.69 7.40 -20.88
N PHE A 378 30.60 7.79 -21.54
CA PHE A 378 29.24 7.60 -21.04
C PHE A 378 28.57 6.43 -21.75
N ARG A 379 28.14 5.45 -20.95
CA ARG A 379 27.31 4.33 -21.39
C ARG A 379 25.89 4.52 -20.85
N ASP A 380 25.20 5.50 -21.41
CA ASP A 380 23.88 5.91 -20.95
C ASP A 380 22.75 5.48 -21.91
N PRO A 381 21.62 4.93 -21.42
CA PRO A 381 20.52 4.53 -22.28
C PRO A 381 19.86 5.64 -23.09
N THR A 382 19.88 6.90 -22.63
CA THR A 382 19.37 8.03 -23.42
C THR A 382 20.26 8.24 -24.64
N LEU A 383 21.58 8.22 -24.48
CA LEU A 383 22.52 8.28 -25.61
C LEU A 383 22.33 7.10 -26.59
N MET A 384 22.14 5.88 -26.07
CA MET A 384 21.87 4.71 -26.91
C MET A 384 20.55 4.87 -27.69
N TYR A 385 19.51 5.43 -27.06
CA TYR A 385 18.23 5.68 -27.71
C TYR A 385 18.34 6.77 -28.78
N GLN A 386 19.06 7.86 -28.51
CA GLN A 386 19.35 8.91 -29.49
C GLN A 386 20.07 8.33 -30.71
N ASN A 387 21.11 7.50 -30.51
CA ASN A 387 21.84 6.84 -31.59
C ASN A 387 20.96 5.87 -32.40
N PHE A 388 20.05 5.15 -31.73
CA PHE A 388 19.05 4.31 -32.39
C PHE A 388 18.13 5.14 -33.31
N LEU A 389 17.65 6.29 -32.82
CA LEU A 389 16.81 7.19 -33.61
C LEU A 389 17.58 7.83 -34.77
N ILE A 390 18.84 8.22 -34.57
CA ILE A 390 19.71 8.72 -35.64
C ILE A 390 19.86 7.66 -36.75
N ALA A 391 20.16 6.42 -36.38
CA ALA A 391 20.29 5.33 -37.34
C ALA A 391 19.00 5.03 -38.10
N LYS A 392 17.84 5.20 -37.46
CA LYS A 392 16.52 4.91 -38.04
C LYS A 392 15.99 6.03 -38.93
N PHE A 393 16.10 7.29 -38.49
CA PHE A 393 15.48 8.44 -39.15
C PHE A 393 16.46 9.27 -39.97
N GLY A 394 17.76 9.21 -39.67
CA GLY A 394 18.80 10.01 -40.30
C GLY A 394 18.80 11.49 -39.88
N THR A 395 17.65 12.17 -39.96
CA THR A 395 17.51 13.58 -39.58
C THR A 395 16.36 13.80 -38.60
N VAL A 396 16.47 14.86 -37.78
CA VAL A 396 15.47 15.17 -36.76
C VAL A 396 14.14 15.61 -37.37
N GLU A 397 14.16 16.20 -38.57
CA GLU A 397 12.97 16.63 -39.30
C GLU A 397 12.11 15.44 -39.73
N LYS A 398 12.73 14.34 -40.17
CA LYS A 398 12.02 13.10 -40.50
C LYS A 398 11.36 12.48 -39.27
N LEU A 399 12.07 12.47 -38.13
CA LEU A 399 11.52 12.04 -36.85
C LEU A 399 10.34 12.92 -36.43
N ASN A 400 10.52 14.24 -36.47
CA ASN A 400 9.48 15.21 -36.13
C ASN A 400 8.24 15.07 -37.03
N ALA A 401 8.43 14.81 -38.33
CA ALA A 401 7.33 14.58 -39.26
C ALA A 401 6.57 13.28 -38.95
N GLN A 402 7.27 12.18 -38.64
CA GLN A 402 6.65 10.89 -38.34
C GLN A 402 5.95 10.86 -36.98
N TYR A 403 6.56 11.49 -35.98
CA TYR A 403 6.04 11.55 -34.62
C TYR A 403 5.19 12.78 -34.36
N GLY A 404 5.08 13.76 -35.26
CA GLY A 404 4.38 15.02 -34.99
C GLY A 404 4.95 15.77 -33.77
N LEU A 405 6.27 15.87 -33.69
CA LEU A 405 7.02 16.53 -32.61
C LEU A 405 7.85 17.70 -33.18
N ASP A 406 8.52 18.45 -32.30
CA ASP A 406 9.30 19.62 -32.69
C ASP A 406 10.63 19.71 -31.94
N TYR A 407 11.49 18.72 -32.16
CA TYR A 407 12.87 18.68 -31.66
C TYR A 407 13.83 19.44 -32.57
N ARG A 408 14.79 20.15 -31.95
CA ARG A 408 15.84 20.88 -32.70
C ARG A 408 17.03 20.00 -33.05
N ASP A 409 17.40 19.11 -32.14
CA ASP A 409 18.49 18.15 -32.30
C ASP A 409 18.14 16.83 -31.62
N PHE A 410 18.74 15.73 -32.05
CA PHE A 410 18.62 14.43 -31.37
C PHE A 410 19.12 14.49 -29.90
N ALA A 411 20.07 15.37 -29.57
CA ALA A 411 20.57 15.59 -28.21
C ALA A 411 19.49 16.08 -27.23
N ASP A 412 18.41 16.67 -27.74
CA ASP A 412 17.28 17.13 -26.94
C ASP A 412 16.29 15.97 -26.62
N ILE A 413 16.44 14.82 -27.28
CA ILE A 413 15.52 13.68 -27.12
C ILE A 413 15.83 12.89 -25.87
N ARG A 414 14.77 12.53 -25.12
CA ARG A 414 14.83 11.72 -23.91
C ARG A 414 14.13 10.38 -24.09
N ILE A 415 14.32 9.51 -23.11
CA ILE A 415 13.51 8.29 -22.97
C ILE A 415 12.02 8.68 -22.92
N PRO A 416 11.15 8.11 -23.78
CA PRO A 416 9.77 8.52 -23.96
C PRO A 416 8.84 7.94 -22.87
N ALA A 417 9.23 8.05 -21.59
CA ALA A 417 8.47 7.50 -20.46
C ALA A 417 6.99 7.93 -20.43
N PRO A 418 6.65 9.23 -20.60
CA PRO A 418 5.24 9.66 -20.54
C PRO A 418 4.36 9.06 -21.65
N TRP A 419 4.94 8.77 -22.82
CA TRP A 419 4.24 8.14 -23.95
C TRP A 419 3.98 6.67 -23.68
N ILE A 420 4.99 5.95 -23.18
CA ILE A 420 4.86 4.55 -22.76
C ILE A 420 3.79 4.41 -21.68
N ASP A 421 3.79 5.33 -20.70
CA ASP A 421 2.83 5.32 -19.61
C ASP A 421 1.42 5.63 -20.07
N THR A 422 1.26 6.58 -20.99
CA THR A 422 -0.04 6.88 -21.62
C THR A 422 -0.56 5.69 -22.41
N TYR A 423 0.29 5.05 -23.22
CA TYR A 423 -0.08 3.87 -23.99
C TYR A 423 -0.53 2.74 -23.07
N ALA A 424 0.29 2.39 -22.07
CA ALA A 424 -0.05 1.36 -21.10
C ALA A 424 -1.35 1.67 -20.36
N PHE A 425 -1.60 2.94 -20.02
CA PHE A 425 -2.85 3.36 -19.42
C PHE A 425 -4.04 3.19 -20.35
N ARG A 426 -3.95 3.60 -21.62
CA ARG A 426 -5.04 3.50 -22.60
C ARG A 426 -5.40 2.03 -22.86
N GLU A 427 -4.40 1.18 -23.04
CA GLU A 427 -4.58 -0.27 -23.25
C GLU A 427 -5.23 -0.97 -22.04
N HIS A 428 -4.89 -0.55 -20.81
CA HIS A 428 -5.30 -1.25 -19.59
C HIS A 428 -6.24 -0.46 -18.69
N LYS A 429 -6.86 0.62 -19.19
CA LYS A 429 -7.68 1.55 -18.39
C LYS A 429 -8.73 0.82 -17.54
N SER A 430 -9.47 -0.10 -18.15
CA SER A 430 -10.52 -0.87 -17.48
C SER A 430 -9.94 -1.82 -16.43
N SER A 431 -8.83 -2.49 -16.73
CA SER A 431 -8.15 -3.36 -15.76
C SER A 431 -7.60 -2.57 -14.58
N LEU A 432 -6.97 -1.41 -14.83
CA LEU A 432 -6.49 -0.50 -13.79
C LEU A 432 -7.63 0.00 -12.90
N PHE A 433 -8.77 0.39 -13.48
CA PHE A 433 -9.95 0.78 -12.72
C PHE A 433 -10.38 -0.29 -11.71
N TRP A 434 -10.55 -1.53 -12.16
CA TRP A 434 -10.93 -2.64 -11.28
C TRP A 434 -9.83 -3.01 -10.28
N LYS A 435 -8.56 -2.91 -10.69
CA LYS A 435 -7.41 -3.14 -9.82
C LYS A 435 -7.35 -2.11 -8.70
N TYR A 436 -7.71 -0.84 -8.95
CA TYR A 436 -7.83 0.17 -7.91
C TYR A 436 -9.04 -0.05 -7.00
N LEU A 437 -10.18 -0.45 -7.56
CA LEU A 437 -11.40 -0.68 -6.79
C LEU A 437 -11.28 -1.87 -5.82
N THR A 438 -10.54 -2.91 -6.21
CA THR A 438 -10.44 -4.17 -5.44
C THR A 438 -9.07 -4.42 -4.83
N GLY A 439 -8.04 -3.68 -5.25
CA GLY A 439 -6.64 -3.95 -4.92
C GLY A 439 -6.33 -3.88 -3.44
N ASN A 440 -6.82 -2.83 -2.75
CA ASN A 440 -6.61 -2.67 -1.31
C ASN A 440 -7.26 -3.83 -0.52
N TYR A 441 -8.48 -4.20 -0.87
CA TYR A 441 -9.17 -5.35 -0.28
C TYR A 441 -8.41 -6.65 -0.51
N THR A 442 -7.99 -6.90 -1.74
CA THR A 442 -7.21 -8.08 -2.11
C THR A 442 -5.90 -8.14 -1.34
N MET A 443 -5.24 -7.00 -1.15
CA MET A 443 -4.01 -6.88 -0.35
C MET A 443 -4.28 -7.24 1.11
N VAL A 444 -5.32 -6.67 1.73
CA VAL A 444 -5.70 -6.99 3.11
C VAL A 444 -6.03 -8.47 3.26
N PHE A 445 -6.84 -9.03 2.36
CA PHE A 445 -7.18 -10.46 2.37
C PHE A 445 -5.94 -11.33 2.24
N ASN A 446 -5.01 -10.98 1.34
CA ASN A 446 -3.76 -11.72 1.19
C ASN A 446 -2.91 -11.65 2.46
N VAL A 447 -2.80 -10.47 3.09
CA VAL A 447 -2.03 -10.28 4.33
C VAL A 447 -2.66 -11.06 5.50
N ILE A 448 -3.99 -11.03 5.63
CA ILE A 448 -4.73 -11.85 6.60
C ILE A 448 -4.52 -13.34 6.30
N ALA A 449 -4.58 -13.76 5.04
CA ALA A 449 -4.39 -15.16 4.64
C ALA A 449 -2.94 -15.65 4.82
N VAL A 450 -1.94 -14.75 4.76
CA VAL A 450 -0.54 -15.07 5.14
C VAL A 450 -0.47 -15.38 6.64
N HIS A 451 -1.13 -14.57 7.47
CA HIS A 451 -1.18 -14.71 8.93
C HIS A 451 -2.44 -15.45 9.40
N GLY A 452 -2.87 -16.44 8.61
CA GLY A 452 -4.25 -16.98 8.50
C GLY A 452 -4.93 -17.51 9.76
N LYS A 453 -4.28 -17.51 10.93
CA LYS A 453 -4.89 -17.93 12.19
C LYS A 453 -5.81 -16.87 12.79
N ALA A 454 -5.67 -15.58 12.44
CA ALA A 454 -6.47 -14.53 13.06
C ALA A 454 -7.99 -14.71 12.87
N LEU A 455 -8.42 -15.08 11.66
CA LEU A 455 -9.84 -15.35 11.37
C LEU A 455 -10.34 -16.60 12.10
N SER A 456 -9.58 -17.70 12.07
CA SER A 456 -9.96 -18.93 12.76
C SER A 456 -10.01 -18.75 14.27
N ASN A 457 -9.04 -18.05 14.86
CA ASN A 457 -9.00 -17.76 16.28
C ASN A 457 -10.19 -16.89 16.71
N THR A 458 -10.53 -15.89 15.90
CA THR A 458 -11.71 -15.05 16.15
C THR A 458 -13.00 -15.87 16.09
N LEU A 459 -13.13 -16.75 15.09
CA LEU A 459 -14.29 -17.62 14.96
C LEU A 459 -14.40 -18.60 16.13
N ILE A 460 -13.30 -19.26 16.51
CA ILE A 460 -13.25 -20.17 17.65
C ILE A 460 -13.62 -19.43 18.93
N PHE A 461 -13.03 -18.25 19.15
CA PHE A 461 -13.33 -17.43 20.32
C PHE A 461 -14.82 -17.05 20.38
N ILE A 462 -15.39 -16.56 19.27
CA ILE A 462 -16.83 -16.27 19.17
C ILE A 462 -17.68 -17.50 19.50
N CYS A 463 -17.39 -18.65 18.87
CA CYS A 463 -18.17 -19.86 19.05
C CYS A 463 -18.13 -20.34 20.51
N LEU A 464 -16.94 -20.31 21.15
CA LEU A 464 -16.79 -20.65 22.55
C LEU A 464 -17.53 -19.67 23.46
N SER A 465 -17.42 -18.36 23.21
CA SER A 465 -18.12 -17.34 23.99
C SER A 465 -19.64 -17.48 23.88
N ILE A 466 -20.19 -17.73 22.68
CA ILE A 466 -21.63 -17.97 22.49
C ILE A 466 -22.05 -19.27 23.20
N LEU A 467 -21.28 -20.36 23.03
CA LEU A 467 -21.58 -21.64 23.66
C LEU A 467 -21.63 -21.49 25.19
N CYS A 468 -20.64 -20.84 25.79
CA CYS A 468 -20.63 -20.58 27.23
C CYS A 468 -21.81 -19.70 27.65
N ALA A 469 -22.10 -18.63 26.90
CA ALA A 469 -23.20 -17.73 27.19
C ALA A 469 -24.56 -18.43 27.17
N LEU A 470 -24.77 -19.38 26.26
CA LEU A 470 -26.02 -20.11 26.07
C LEU A 470 -26.17 -21.38 26.92
N THR A 471 -25.12 -21.79 27.62
CA THR A 471 -25.16 -23.00 28.46
C THR A 471 -25.09 -22.64 29.94
N ILE A 472 -24.03 -21.95 30.36
CA ILE A 472 -23.74 -21.72 31.78
C ILE A 472 -24.71 -20.70 32.40
N ASN A 473 -24.94 -19.57 31.72
CA ASN A 473 -25.81 -18.52 32.26
C ASN A 473 -27.28 -19.00 32.36
N PRO A 474 -27.86 -19.67 31.35
CA PRO A 474 -29.19 -20.27 31.46
C PRO A 474 -29.32 -21.32 32.54
N LEU A 475 -28.32 -22.21 32.72
CA LEU A 475 -28.34 -23.21 33.79
C LEU A 475 -28.38 -22.55 35.17
N ALA A 476 -27.53 -21.54 35.41
CA ALA A 476 -27.51 -20.80 36.66
C ALA A 476 -28.82 -20.05 36.92
N ALA A 477 -29.33 -19.35 35.90
CA ALA A 477 -30.59 -18.60 35.99
C ALA A 477 -31.80 -19.51 36.21
N TYR A 478 -31.85 -20.66 35.52
CA TYR A 478 -32.89 -21.65 35.68
C TYR A 478 -32.91 -22.23 37.08
N ALA A 479 -31.74 -22.59 37.63
CA ALA A 479 -31.65 -23.11 39.01
C ALA A 479 -32.16 -22.08 40.04
N LEU A 480 -31.81 -20.80 39.87
CA LEU A 480 -32.27 -19.71 40.74
C LEU A 480 -33.77 -19.42 40.62
N SER A 481 -34.35 -19.58 39.43
CA SER A 481 -35.79 -19.41 39.18
C SER A 481 -36.59 -20.60 39.70
N ARG A 482 -36.22 -21.83 39.28
CA ARG A 482 -36.98 -23.06 39.50
C ARG A 482 -37.02 -23.50 40.95
N TYR A 483 -35.87 -23.52 41.63
CA TYR A 483 -35.75 -24.04 43.00
C TYR A 483 -36.00 -22.99 44.08
N LYS A 484 -36.18 -21.72 43.70
CA LYS A 484 -36.48 -20.59 44.61
C LYS A 484 -35.61 -20.63 45.88
N LEU A 485 -34.30 -20.77 45.71
CA LEU A 485 -33.35 -20.90 46.82
C LEU A 485 -33.53 -19.74 47.80
N ARG A 486 -33.42 -20.02 49.12
CA ARG A 486 -33.61 -19.02 50.19
C ARG A 486 -32.77 -17.75 50.01
N TYR A 487 -31.60 -17.87 49.38
CA TYR A 487 -30.64 -16.78 49.17
C TYR A 487 -30.63 -16.19 47.76
N THR A 488 -31.61 -16.53 46.92
CA THR A 488 -31.67 -16.07 45.51
C THR A 488 -31.46 -14.57 45.37
N ASN A 489 -32.17 -13.76 46.17
CA ASN A 489 -32.04 -12.29 46.11
C ASN A 489 -30.65 -11.79 46.51
N LYS A 490 -29.97 -12.45 47.46
CA LYS A 490 -28.59 -12.09 47.86
C LYS A 490 -27.58 -12.46 46.77
N ILE A 491 -27.76 -13.61 46.13
CA ILE A 491 -26.93 -14.04 45.00
C ILE A 491 -27.09 -13.06 43.83
N LEU A 492 -28.33 -12.69 43.49
CA LEU A 492 -28.59 -11.71 42.43
C LEU A 492 -28.02 -10.34 42.77
N LEU A 493 -28.16 -9.88 44.03
CA LEU A 493 -27.56 -8.62 44.46
C LEU A 493 -26.03 -8.64 44.33
N PHE A 494 -25.38 -9.75 44.70
CA PHE A 494 -23.94 -9.93 44.51
C PHE A 494 -23.55 -9.87 43.03
N LEU A 495 -24.26 -10.60 42.17
CA LEU A 495 -24.03 -10.58 40.72
C LEU A 495 -24.22 -9.17 40.12
N LEU A 496 -25.23 -8.44 40.54
CA LEU A 496 -25.45 -7.05 40.10
C LEU A 496 -24.37 -6.10 40.63
N ALA A 497 -23.89 -6.30 41.88
CA ALA A 497 -22.82 -5.50 42.44
C ALA A 497 -21.50 -5.63 41.65
N THR A 498 -21.21 -6.80 41.09
CA THR A 498 -20.02 -6.97 40.22
C THR A 498 -20.10 -6.12 38.94
N MET A 499 -21.29 -5.77 38.47
CA MET A 499 -21.48 -4.89 37.31
C MET A 499 -21.23 -3.41 37.61
N ALA A 500 -21.22 -3.02 38.89
CA ALA A 500 -20.94 -1.65 39.30
C ALA A 500 -19.47 -1.27 39.07
N PHE A 501 -18.57 -2.26 39.00
CA PHE A 501 -17.16 -2.03 38.70
C PHE A 501 -16.94 -1.91 37.19
N PRO A 502 -16.24 -0.86 36.72
CA PRO A 502 -15.86 -0.77 35.31
C PRO A 502 -14.96 -1.94 34.92
N HIS A 503 -15.24 -2.56 33.77
CA HIS A 503 -14.47 -3.72 33.28
C HIS A 503 -12.97 -3.44 33.17
N SER A 504 -12.59 -2.20 32.84
CA SER A 504 -11.19 -1.75 32.74
C SER A 504 -10.40 -1.91 34.05
N VAL A 505 -11.05 -1.80 35.21
CA VAL A 505 -10.39 -1.94 36.53
C VAL A 505 -10.04 -3.41 36.81
N GLY A 506 -10.88 -4.33 36.35
CA GLY A 506 -10.66 -5.78 36.51
C GLY A 506 -9.64 -6.38 35.54
N MET A 507 -9.20 -5.62 34.52
CA MET A 507 -8.36 -6.14 33.44
C MET A 507 -6.96 -6.56 33.91
N ILE A 508 -6.26 -5.71 34.67
CA ILE A 508 -4.90 -6.02 35.18
C ILE A 508 -4.92 -7.20 36.16
N PRO A 509 -5.81 -7.23 37.19
CA PRO A 509 -5.90 -8.38 38.08
C PRO A 509 -6.22 -9.69 37.35
N SER A 510 -7.13 -9.65 36.37
CA SER A 510 -7.47 -10.84 35.58
C SER A 510 -6.28 -11.34 34.77
N PHE A 511 -5.50 -10.44 34.18
CA PHE A 511 -4.28 -10.81 33.46
C PHE A 511 -3.24 -11.46 34.38
N LEU A 512 -2.99 -10.87 35.56
CA LEU A 512 -2.06 -11.44 36.53
C LEU A 512 -2.50 -12.83 36.96
N LEU A 513 -3.79 -13.02 37.25
CA LEU A 513 -4.35 -14.33 37.59
C LEU A 513 -4.15 -15.35 36.46
N LEU A 514 -4.46 -14.99 35.21
CA LEU A 514 -4.28 -15.90 34.07
C LEU A 514 -2.80 -16.20 33.80
N LYS A 515 -1.90 -15.25 34.06
CA LYS A 515 -0.45 -15.46 34.02
C LYS A 515 -0.02 -16.48 35.07
N ASP A 516 -0.45 -16.30 36.31
CA ASP A 516 -0.09 -17.17 37.42
C ASP A 516 -0.66 -18.59 37.26
N LEU A 517 -1.81 -18.72 36.58
CA LEU A 517 -2.41 -19.99 36.17
C LEU A 517 -1.78 -20.61 34.91
N GLY A 518 -0.84 -19.93 34.24
CA GLY A 518 -0.21 -20.41 33.01
C GLY A 518 -1.15 -20.50 31.80
N LEU A 519 -2.22 -19.72 31.78
CA LEU A 519 -3.27 -19.77 30.75
C LEU A 519 -3.06 -18.78 29.59
N LEU A 520 -2.04 -17.92 29.64
CA LEU A 520 -1.75 -16.96 28.58
C LEU A 520 -1.57 -17.65 27.22
N ASN A 521 -1.88 -16.94 26.13
CA ASN A 521 -1.85 -17.47 24.77
C ASN A 521 -2.76 -18.71 24.56
N THR A 522 -3.89 -18.80 25.29
CA THR A 522 -4.88 -19.87 25.07
C THR A 522 -6.30 -19.30 24.91
N PHE A 523 -7.21 -20.07 24.31
CA PHE A 523 -8.64 -19.70 24.29
C PHE A 523 -9.27 -19.66 25.68
N ALA A 524 -8.72 -20.42 26.64
CA ALA A 524 -9.19 -20.40 28.03
C ALA A 524 -8.96 -19.01 28.66
N ALA A 525 -7.83 -18.36 28.40
CA ALA A 525 -7.59 -16.99 28.86
C ALA A 525 -8.62 -16.00 28.33
N LEU A 526 -9.10 -16.17 27.09
CA LEU A 526 -10.09 -15.30 26.47
C LEU A 526 -11.52 -15.55 26.98
N VAL A 527 -11.88 -16.81 27.24
CA VAL A 527 -13.28 -17.21 27.51
C VAL A 527 -13.59 -17.27 29.01
N LEU A 528 -12.69 -17.81 29.84
CA LEU A 528 -12.97 -18.09 31.26
C LEU A 528 -13.38 -16.85 32.06
N PRO A 529 -12.76 -15.66 31.91
CA PRO A 529 -13.14 -14.49 32.71
C PRO A 529 -14.58 -14.01 32.44
N GLY A 530 -15.07 -14.19 31.22
CA GLY A 530 -16.42 -13.80 30.80
C GLY A 530 -17.47 -14.91 30.88
N LEU A 531 -17.08 -16.09 31.38
CA LEU A 531 -17.87 -17.32 31.29
C LEU A 531 -19.19 -17.25 32.07
N ALA A 532 -19.16 -16.67 33.26
CA ALA A 532 -20.35 -16.41 34.08
C ALA A 532 -20.62 -14.90 34.12
N ASN A 533 -21.80 -14.50 33.64
CA ASN A 533 -22.15 -13.09 33.49
C ASN A 533 -23.37 -12.73 34.35
N GLY A 534 -23.16 -11.92 35.38
CA GLY A 534 -24.21 -11.55 36.35
C GLY A 534 -25.44 -10.89 35.71
N TYR A 535 -25.23 -10.01 34.74
CA TYR A 535 -26.32 -9.38 33.97
C TYR A 535 -27.18 -10.42 33.24
N SER A 536 -26.52 -11.34 32.54
CA SER A 536 -27.17 -12.40 31.77
C SER A 536 -27.99 -13.33 32.66
N ILE A 537 -27.43 -13.73 33.80
CA ILE A 537 -28.11 -14.59 34.79
C ILE A 537 -29.35 -13.88 35.36
N PHE A 538 -29.20 -12.61 35.75
CA PHE A 538 -30.31 -11.81 36.27
C PHE A 538 -31.44 -11.67 35.25
N LEU A 539 -31.10 -11.34 34.00
CA LEU A 539 -32.07 -11.15 32.92
C LEU A 539 -32.81 -12.46 32.59
N LEU A 540 -32.07 -13.55 32.39
CA LEU A 540 -32.65 -14.86 32.12
C LEU A 540 -33.56 -15.36 33.23
N LYS A 541 -33.20 -15.11 34.49
CA LYS A 541 -34.03 -15.49 35.64
C LYS A 541 -35.39 -14.80 35.58
N GLY A 542 -35.43 -13.52 35.22
CA GLY A 542 -36.70 -12.81 34.99
C GLY A 542 -37.55 -13.43 33.86
N PHE A 543 -36.93 -13.89 32.78
CA PHE A 543 -37.63 -14.62 31.72
C PHE A 543 -38.13 -16.00 32.16
N PHE A 544 -37.31 -16.78 32.87
CA PHE A 544 -37.75 -18.08 33.41
C PHE A 544 -38.87 -17.94 34.44
N ASP A 545 -38.84 -16.90 35.28
CA ASP A 545 -39.92 -16.60 36.22
C ASP A 545 -41.24 -16.22 35.52
N SER A 546 -41.16 -15.69 34.31
CA SER A 546 -42.36 -15.30 33.54
C SER A 546 -43.06 -16.48 32.85
N LEU A 547 -42.43 -17.66 32.86
CA LEU A 547 -43.03 -18.87 32.29
C LEU A 547 -44.14 -19.40 33.21
N PRO A 548 -45.33 -19.75 32.67
CA PRO A 548 -46.45 -20.27 33.47
C PRO A 548 -46.07 -21.53 34.25
N SER A 549 -46.42 -21.59 35.53
CA SER A 549 -46.16 -22.75 36.41
C SER A 549 -46.84 -24.02 35.93
N GLU A 550 -48.00 -23.88 35.29
CA GLU A 550 -48.84 -24.96 34.78
C GLU A 550 -48.10 -25.82 33.74
N LEU A 551 -47.20 -25.21 32.95
CA LEU A 551 -46.41 -25.93 31.97
C LEU A 551 -45.35 -26.83 32.62
N TYR A 552 -44.81 -26.42 33.76
CA TYR A 552 -43.89 -27.23 34.54
C TYR A 552 -44.62 -28.40 35.20
N GLU A 553 -45.80 -28.15 35.78
CA GLU A 553 -46.65 -29.18 36.39
C GLU A 553 -47.09 -30.21 35.35
N ALA A 554 -47.55 -29.77 34.16
CA ALA A 554 -47.91 -30.66 33.06
C ALA A 554 -46.73 -31.54 32.62
N SER A 555 -45.53 -30.95 32.48
CA SER A 555 -44.34 -31.71 32.09
C SER A 555 -43.93 -32.75 33.14
N LEU A 556 -44.14 -32.47 34.43
CA LEU A 556 -43.89 -33.42 35.52
C LEU A 556 -44.91 -34.56 35.52
N ILE A 557 -46.19 -34.27 35.23
CA ILE A 557 -47.23 -35.30 35.06
C ILE A 557 -46.91 -36.22 33.89
N ASP A 558 -46.37 -35.68 32.79
CA ASP A 558 -45.88 -36.44 31.62
C ASP A 558 -44.58 -37.24 31.91
N GLY A 559 -44.04 -37.18 33.12
CA GLY A 559 -42.85 -37.93 33.54
C GLY A 559 -41.53 -37.36 33.02
N ALA A 560 -41.49 -36.11 32.56
CA ALA A 560 -40.25 -35.49 32.11
C ALA A 560 -39.28 -35.24 33.26
N SER A 561 -38.00 -35.58 33.08
CA SER A 561 -36.94 -35.23 34.04
C SER A 561 -36.64 -33.73 33.99
N GLU A 562 -36.12 -33.13 35.08
CA GLU A 562 -35.87 -31.69 35.11
C GLU A 562 -34.88 -31.20 34.04
N LEU A 563 -33.87 -32.02 33.68
CA LEU A 563 -33.00 -31.70 32.55
C LEU A 563 -33.76 -31.71 31.22
N MET A 564 -34.72 -32.62 31.06
CA MET A 564 -35.58 -32.65 29.88
C MET A 564 -36.51 -31.43 29.83
N ILE A 565 -37.09 -31.03 30.97
CA ILE A 565 -37.91 -29.82 31.09
C ILE A 565 -37.09 -28.58 30.72
N PHE A 566 -35.86 -28.46 31.23
CA PHE A 566 -34.96 -27.36 30.89
C PHE A 566 -34.66 -27.29 29.39
N TRP A 567 -34.18 -28.38 28.78
CA TRP A 567 -33.73 -28.39 27.38
C TRP A 567 -34.88 -28.39 26.36
N LYS A 568 -35.99 -29.08 26.64
CA LYS A 568 -37.09 -29.26 25.68
C LYS A 568 -38.25 -28.29 25.85
N MET A 569 -38.40 -27.65 27.02
CA MET A 569 -39.47 -26.70 27.29
C MET A 569 -38.93 -25.31 27.62
N ALA A 570 -38.16 -25.16 28.70
CA ALA A 570 -37.84 -23.84 29.24
C ALA A 570 -36.91 -23.03 28.33
N LEU A 571 -35.86 -23.65 27.79
CA LEU A 571 -34.94 -23.02 26.84
C LEU A 571 -35.63 -22.63 25.51
N PRO A 572 -36.41 -23.50 24.84
CA PRO A 572 -37.13 -23.13 23.63
C PRO A 572 -38.10 -21.96 23.78
N MET A 573 -38.75 -21.83 24.94
CA MET A 573 -39.68 -20.72 25.22
C MET A 573 -38.95 -19.39 25.47
N THR A 574 -37.67 -19.44 25.85
CA THR A 574 -36.82 -18.26 26.09
C THR A 574 -35.91 -17.93 24.90
N LYS A 575 -36.13 -18.52 23.72
CA LYS A 575 -35.38 -18.25 22.48
C LYS A 575 -35.14 -16.76 22.17
N PRO A 576 -36.12 -15.84 22.32
CA PRO A 576 -35.87 -14.43 22.02
C PRO A 576 -34.77 -13.81 22.88
N ILE A 577 -34.73 -14.12 24.17
CA ILE A 577 -33.70 -13.58 25.07
C ILE A 577 -32.35 -14.28 24.88
N LEU A 578 -32.35 -15.58 24.60
CA LEU A 578 -31.13 -16.33 24.26
C LEU A 578 -30.47 -15.78 23.00
N ALA A 579 -31.25 -15.37 22.00
CA ALA A 579 -30.69 -14.74 20.80
C ALA A 579 -30.04 -13.37 21.10
N ILE A 580 -30.64 -12.56 21.98
CA ILE A 580 -30.02 -11.31 22.44
C ILE A 580 -28.70 -11.59 23.14
N MET A 581 -28.64 -12.63 23.98
CA MET A 581 -27.41 -13.04 24.67
C MET A 581 -26.35 -13.57 23.72
N ALA A 582 -26.72 -14.39 22.73
CA ALA A 582 -25.81 -14.87 21.70
C ALA A 582 -25.21 -13.70 20.91
N LEU A 583 -26.04 -12.71 20.54
CA LEU A 583 -25.59 -11.49 19.88
C LEU A 583 -24.65 -10.66 20.77
N GLY A 584 -24.96 -10.54 22.06
CA GLY A 584 -24.09 -9.88 23.03
C GLY A 584 -22.73 -10.58 23.17
N ALA A 585 -22.73 -11.91 23.27
CA ALA A 585 -21.51 -12.72 23.34
C ALA A 585 -20.67 -12.60 22.05
N PHE A 586 -21.31 -12.64 20.88
CA PHE A 586 -20.66 -12.36 19.59
C PHE A 586 -20.01 -10.97 19.60
N THR A 587 -20.76 -9.94 19.94
CA THR A 587 -20.30 -8.54 19.91
C THR A 587 -19.12 -8.35 20.87
N HIS A 588 -19.20 -8.93 22.06
CA HIS A 588 -18.13 -8.88 23.06
C HIS A 588 -16.86 -9.58 22.55
N ALA A 589 -16.96 -10.84 22.10
CA ALA A 589 -15.80 -11.60 21.62
C ALA A 589 -15.17 -10.97 20.36
N TYR A 590 -16.00 -10.49 19.43
CA TYR A 590 -15.52 -9.89 18.19
C TYR A 590 -14.82 -8.54 18.40
N SER A 591 -15.28 -7.73 19.38
CA SER A 591 -14.72 -6.41 19.69
C SER A 591 -13.68 -6.41 20.82
N ALA A 592 -13.35 -7.57 21.39
CA ALA A 592 -12.42 -7.72 22.52
C ALA A 592 -10.94 -7.52 22.10
N PHE A 593 -10.60 -6.32 21.65
CA PHE A 593 -9.24 -5.95 21.25
C PHE A 593 -8.29 -5.89 22.46
N MET A 594 -8.55 -4.98 23.42
CA MET A 594 -7.61 -4.66 24.50
C MET A 594 -7.23 -5.88 25.34
N PHE A 595 -8.22 -6.71 25.67
CA PHE A 595 -7.99 -7.89 26.48
C PHE A 595 -7.21 -8.97 25.72
N ALA A 596 -7.59 -9.25 24.47
CA ALA A 596 -6.88 -10.22 23.64
C ALA A 596 -5.44 -9.77 23.34
N PHE A 597 -5.20 -8.47 23.12
CA PHE A 597 -3.86 -7.92 22.93
C PHE A 597 -2.97 -8.16 24.15
N LEU A 598 -3.52 -8.03 25.36
CA LEU A 598 -2.79 -8.25 26.60
C LEU A 598 -2.51 -9.74 26.87
N THR A 599 -3.50 -10.62 26.66
CA THR A 599 -3.42 -12.04 27.04
C THR A 599 -2.85 -12.97 25.96
N CYS A 600 -2.95 -12.58 24.69
CA CYS A 600 -2.49 -13.35 23.53
C CYS A 600 -1.35 -12.59 22.85
N GLN A 601 -0.15 -12.69 23.43
CA GLN A 601 1.06 -12.05 22.91
C GLN A 601 1.65 -12.79 21.70
N ASP A 602 1.43 -14.10 21.59
CA ASP A 602 1.88 -14.90 20.43
C ASP A 602 1.06 -14.54 19.17
N PRO A 603 1.71 -14.13 18.06
CA PRO A 603 1.06 -13.87 16.78
C PRO A 603 0.16 -15.00 16.27
N GLN A 604 0.46 -16.25 16.63
CA GLN A 604 -0.36 -17.40 16.24
C GLN A 604 -1.72 -17.45 16.94
N MET A 605 -1.86 -16.75 18.07
CA MET A 605 -3.07 -16.69 18.89
C MET A 605 -3.82 -15.36 18.78
N TRP A 606 -3.34 -14.44 17.95
CA TRP A 606 -4.02 -13.17 17.73
C TRP A 606 -5.44 -13.36 17.20
N THR A 607 -6.35 -12.53 17.69
CA THR A 607 -7.68 -12.35 17.10
C THR A 607 -7.61 -11.34 15.96
N LEU A 608 -8.68 -11.23 15.17
CA LEU A 608 -8.76 -10.33 14.02
C LEU A 608 -8.52 -8.88 14.43
N MET A 609 -9.07 -8.43 15.56
CA MET A 609 -8.88 -7.04 16.00
C MET A 609 -7.43 -6.75 16.43
N VAL A 610 -6.76 -7.72 17.07
CA VAL A 610 -5.33 -7.60 17.41
C VAL A 610 -4.48 -7.56 16.15
N PHE A 611 -4.77 -8.44 15.20
CA PHE A 611 -4.10 -8.47 13.92
C PHE A 611 -4.27 -7.16 13.13
N LEU A 612 -5.48 -6.60 13.11
CA LEU A 612 -5.76 -5.34 12.42
C LEU A 612 -5.06 -4.14 13.07
N TYR A 613 -4.84 -4.17 14.38
CA TYR A 613 -4.01 -3.16 15.05
C TYR A 613 -2.55 -3.23 14.58
N GLU A 614 -1.98 -4.43 14.50
CA GLU A 614 -0.63 -4.61 13.93
C GLU A 614 -0.58 -4.19 12.45
N PHE A 615 -1.62 -4.51 11.68
CA PHE A 615 -1.77 -4.05 10.31
C PHE A 615 -1.78 -2.52 10.22
N GLN A 616 -2.45 -1.83 11.14
CA GLN A 616 -2.48 -0.37 11.14
C GLN A 616 -1.11 0.27 11.37
N GLN A 617 -0.20 -0.38 12.11
CA GLN A 617 1.15 0.16 12.36
C GLN A 617 2.07 0.04 11.14
N ASN A 618 1.83 -0.96 10.28
CA ASN A 618 2.76 -1.35 9.22
C ASN A 618 2.28 -0.99 7.80
N TYR A 619 1.05 -0.52 7.63
CA TYR A 619 0.43 -0.30 6.32
C TYR A 619 -0.16 1.12 6.20
N ALA A 620 -0.23 1.62 4.97
CA ALA A 620 -0.74 2.95 4.68
C ALA A 620 -2.23 3.10 5.03
N ASN A 621 -2.64 4.31 5.42
CA ASN A 621 -3.98 4.57 5.94
C ASN A 621 -5.12 4.15 5.00
N TYR A 622 -4.98 4.26 3.67
CA TYR A 622 -6.00 3.80 2.71
C TYR A 622 -6.21 2.28 2.75
N MET A 623 -5.15 1.50 3.03
CA MET A 623 -5.27 0.06 3.25
C MET A 623 -5.91 -0.24 4.61
N VAL A 624 -5.59 0.56 5.64
CA VAL A 624 -6.24 0.46 6.95
C VAL A 624 -7.75 0.67 6.80
N MET A 625 -8.20 1.67 6.04
CA MET A 625 -9.62 1.88 5.76
C MET A 625 -10.27 0.65 5.11
N ALA A 626 -9.60 0.01 4.13
CA ALA A 626 -10.10 -1.25 3.55
C ALA A 626 -10.20 -2.38 4.57
N SER A 627 -9.23 -2.48 5.47
CA SER A 627 -9.23 -3.48 6.54
C SER A 627 -10.37 -3.29 7.55
N LEU A 628 -10.71 -2.04 7.87
CA LEU A 628 -11.84 -1.69 8.72
C LEU A 628 -13.19 -1.95 8.05
N VAL A 629 -13.29 -1.73 6.73
CA VAL A 629 -14.50 -2.12 5.98
C VAL A 629 -14.69 -3.63 6.02
N ILE A 630 -13.62 -4.41 5.79
CA ILE A 630 -13.67 -5.88 5.88
C ILE A 630 -14.10 -6.32 7.29
N SER A 631 -13.56 -5.71 8.33
CA SER A 631 -13.89 -6.06 9.72
C SER A 631 -15.32 -5.69 10.11
N ALA A 632 -15.96 -4.75 9.42
CA ALA A 632 -17.38 -4.43 9.62
C ALA A 632 -18.34 -5.48 9.01
N VAL A 633 -17.89 -6.24 7.99
CA VAL A 633 -18.75 -7.18 7.24
C VAL A 633 -19.39 -8.26 8.13
N PRO A 634 -18.65 -8.98 9.01
CA PRO A 634 -19.26 -10.01 9.86
C PRO A 634 -20.34 -9.45 10.79
N THR A 635 -20.11 -8.29 11.38
CA THR A 635 -21.10 -7.62 12.25
C THR A 635 -22.33 -7.21 11.47
N LEU A 636 -22.17 -6.68 10.25
CA LEU A 636 -23.28 -6.34 9.36
C LEU A 636 -24.11 -7.57 9.00
N ILE A 637 -23.45 -8.68 8.65
CA ILE A 637 -24.11 -9.96 8.35
C ILE A 637 -24.95 -10.41 9.56
N VAL A 638 -24.34 -10.48 10.74
CA VAL A 638 -25.05 -10.87 11.98
C VAL A 638 -26.25 -9.95 12.22
N PHE A 639 -26.09 -8.63 12.07
CA PHE A 639 -27.19 -7.69 12.23
C PHE A 639 -28.35 -7.95 11.26
N VAL A 640 -28.06 -8.11 9.95
CA VAL A 640 -29.09 -8.34 8.91
C VAL A 640 -29.90 -9.61 9.19
N PHE A 641 -29.25 -10.68 9.66
CA PHE A 641 -29.93 -11.93 9.99
C PHE A 641 -30.64 -11.88 11.36
N CYS A 642 -30.10 -11.15 12.34
CA CYS A 642 -30.65 -11.10 13.70
C CYS A 642 -31.69 -9.99 13.93
N GLN A 643 -31.82 -8.99 13.04
CA GLN A 643 -32.70 -7.83 13.24
C GLN A 643 -34.15 -8.20 13.63
N ASN A 644 -34.73 -9.21 12.97
CA ASN A 644 -36.10 -9.65 13.23
C ASN A 644 -36.26 -10.26 14.64
N ILE A 645 -35.20 -10.90 15.15
CA ILE A 645 -35.20 -11.52 16.47
C ILE A 645 -35.02 -10.45 17.55
N ILE A 646 -34.13 -9.48 17.33
CA ILE A 646 -33.92 -8.33 18.21
C ILE A 646 -35.23 -7.58 18.42
N MET A 647 -35.97 -7.31 17.33
CA MET A 647 -37.26 -6.60 17.40
C MET A 647 -38.33 -7.38 18.17
N ARG A 648 -38.30 -8.72 18.14
CA ARG A 648 -39.23 -9.58 18.91
C ARG A 648 -38.84 -9.71 20.38
N GLY A 649 -37.55 -9.75 20.70
CA GLY A 649 -37.06 -9.91 22.08
C GLY A 649 -37.24 -8.68 22.97
N ILE A 650 -37.39 -7.48 22.39
CA ILE A 650 -37.71 -6.24 23.11
C ILE A 650 -39.16 -6.21 23.60
N VAL A 651 -40.05 -6.98 22.99
CA VAL A 651 -41.46 -7.09 23.40
C VAL A 651 -41.55 -8.18 24.45
N VAL A 652 -41.63 -7.79 25.72
CA VAL A 652 -42.01 -8.73 26.80
C VAL A 652 -43.35 -9.37 26.41
N PRO A 653 -43.45 -10.71 26.32
CA PRO A 653 -44.70 -11.37 26.02
C PRO A 653 -45.69 -11.06 27.15
N SER A 654 -46.62 -10.17 26.87
CA SER A 654 -47.81 -9.94 27.68
C SER A 654 -48.85 -10.93 27.19
N PHE A 655 -49.14 -11.96 27.96
CA PHE A 655 -50.37 -12.72 27.74
C PHE A 655 -51.57 -11.78 27.88
N LYS A 656 -52.60 -12.06 27.07
CA LYS A 656 -53.94 -11.50 27.23
C LYS A 656 -54.73 -12.36 28.18
#